data_AF-A0A067PNS7-F1
#
_entry.id   AF-A0A067PNS7-F1
#
_cell.length_a   1.000
_cell.length_b   1.000
_cell.length_c   1.000
_cell.angle_alpha   90.00
_cell.angle_beta   90.00
_cell.angle_gamma   90.00
#
_symmetry.space_group_name_H-M   'P 1'
#
loop_
_entity.id
_entity.type
_entity.pdbx_description
1 polymer ?
#
loop_
_entity_poly.entity_id
_entity_poly.type
_entity_poly.pdbx_seq_one_letter_code
_entity_poly.pdbx_strand_id
1 'polypeptide(L)'
;MPSQETRIFSEFDDEDNLDAVNHFDETHSITDSDSSFVSDQPGPGRTLDKALSIMGRHLENALSSISERFGNGPNAAMDHFLVAVGHTLHSRYRWFDRPVRSCKFLRCPPPLSQLLEDVFIDSHFWDVAQICEDRSIVDLCKGLISYLRSDKSGNQLLATYYLTALACCNPGIIPHLVQLGALKALSAVHLQQLLLPKGDQAGSFLLASSRRALVMFSDSTALPVIKEFHLVVDKSRCQREDTCDLSTHSCQLLSDLLGLSLNPETQILVAHHLSSNMGDIFYTNNADILQPKLSLAILAAWVDLALSADPVCSAAFRSLIVRLLVDSVYSSTNDAVLSLFVSLLQRKTQGGNSEFVNFILGGHGRYRYKPNRPTSKPDITHLKQILSQSAHLNHLSISTETFSMLQEIASPSQEMWSTFCRHWTFPGVPPFNLDSIHLRSISSPLRIQLCHHLLSLILHGECSLADIYQIASYDIECHKTLIHLLAKSTTTSEAEADCIATLHETLFSRSTPPLHSLLKNKVRNQWCTGIYQESSTSTSNQSTHSKVMIGHYQYDGYYIEHLGLRSLPAPELLLGHRTSLHWTPVFDFLTQENHQNPVRVTGDGHGRDTFIAGIPSHLRGQVGIFAIGSDLVVPEEWASFSIEQLHILTGCSFNGQLAEVYWYNCGQHRCTNAFTMEECDTLEWIKSAGRGCFECCE
;
A
#
# COMPACT_ATOMS: atom_id res chain seq x y z
N MET A 1 -5.02 28.49 -61.76
CA MET A 1 -4.97 27.85 -60.42
C MET A 1 -3.56 28.02 -59.89
N PRO A 2 -3.32 28.71 -58.78
CA PRO A 2 -1.98 28.88 -58.25
C PRO A 2 -1.58 27.65 -57.42
N SER A 3 -0.32 27.24 -57.57
CA SER A 3 0.33 26.15 -56.85
C SER A 3 0.40 26.46 -55.35
N GLN A 4 -0.22 25.61 -54.53
CA GLN A 4 0.01 25.60 -53.09
C GLN A 4 1.41 25.04 -52.82
N GLU A 5 2.35 25.93 -52.50
CA GLU A 5 3.56 25.55 -51.78
C GLU A 5 3.17 25.07 -50.38
N THR A 6 3.44 23.80 -50.09
CA THR A 6 3.39 23.25 -48.73
C THR A 6 4.49 23.90 -47.89
N ARG A 7 4.15 25.01 -47.21
CA ARG A 7 4.93 25.50 -46.07
C ARG A 7 4.69 24.56 -44.89
N ILE A 8 5.70 23.76 -44.56
CA ILE A 8 5.78 23.06 -43.29
C ILE A 8 6.04 24.13 -42.23
N PHE A 9 5.00 24.53 -41.51
CA PHE A 9 5.14 25.29 -40.27
C PHE A 9 5.47 24.28 -39.16
N SER A 10 6.73 24.29 -38.70
CA SER A 10 7.10 23.65 -37.44
C SER A 10 6.72 24.61 -36.32
N GLU A 11 5.55 24.41 -35.73
CA GLU A 11 5.11 25.05 -34.49
C GLU A 11 5.91 24.39 -33.35
N PHE A 12 6.74 25.18 -32.66
CA PHE A 12 7.58 24.73 -31.56
C PHE A 12 6.79 24.85 -30.25
N ASP A 13 5.98 23.85 -29.94
CA ASP A 13 5.31 23.69 -28.63
C ASP A 13 6.27 23.07 -27.59
N ASP A 14 7.33 23.80 -27.19
CA ASP A 14 8.37 23.28 -26.26
C ASP A 14 8.80 24.35 -25.23
N GLU A 15 7.86 24.95 -24.49
CA GLU A 15 8.20 25.72 -23.26
C GLU A 15 8.56 24.76 -22.08
N ASP A 16 7.97 23.56 -22.01
CA ASP A 16 8.11 22.68 -20.84
C ASP A 16 9.43 21.87 -20.79
N ASN A 17 10.08 21.60 -21.93
CA ASN A 17 11.35 20.82 -21.96
C ASN A 17 12.58 21.68 -21.65
N LEU A 18 12.49 22.99 -21.88
CA LEU A 18 13.55 23.93 -21.52
C LEU A 18 13.62 24.10 -20.00
N ASP A 19 12.51 23.94 -19.28
CA ASP A 19 12.45 24.15 -17.84
C ASP A 19 13.27 23.13 -17.04
N ALA A 20 13.43 21.87 -17.47
CA ALA A 20 14.22 20.90 -16.68
C ALA A 20 15.73 21.18 -16.69
N VAL A 21 16.27 21.75 -17.77
CA VAL A 21 17.69 22.13 -17.88
C VAL A 21 17.89 23.60 -17.51
N ASN A 22 16.96 24.47 -17.87
CA ASN A 22 16.97 25.87 -17.46
C ASN A 22 16.67 26.04 -15.98
N HIS A 23 15.91 25.18 -15.28
CA HIS A 23 15.70 25.33 -13.83
C HIS A 23 16.98 24.99 -13.03
N PHE A 24 17.90 24.21 -13.60
CA PHE A 24 19.27 24.08 -13.05
C PHE A 24 20.13 25.33 -13.33
N ASP A 25 19.87 26.08 -14.39
CA ASP A 25 20.65 27.27 -14.81
C ASP A 25 20.05 28.62 -14.33
N GLU A 26 18.72 28.78 -14.26
CA GLU A 26 17.98 30.01 -13.95
C GLU A 26 17.84 30.24 -12.46
N THR A 27 17.71 29.19 -11.64
CA THR A 27 17.65 29.33 -10.18
C THR A 27 18.98 29.77 -9.55
N HIS A 28 20.06 29.79 -10.34
CA HIS A 28 21.41 30.13 -9.86
C HIS A 28 22.10 31.27 -10.63
N SER A 29 21.42 31.90 -11.61
CA SER A 29 21.99 32.99 -12.41
C SER A 29 21.82 34.42 -11.82
N ILE A 30 21.23 34.61 -10.64
CA ILE A 30 20.89 35.96 -10.09
C ILE A 30 21.84 36.46 -8.97
N THR A 31 22.92 35.75 -8.65
CA THR A 31 23.91 36.24 -7.66
C THR A 31 25.34 36.14 -8.15
N ASP A 32 25.64 36.80 -9.27
CA ASP A 32 27.00 37.26 -9.62
C ASP A 32 27.19 38.69 -9.06
N SER A 33 26.96 38.85 -7.75
CA SER A 33 27.28 40.09 -7.03
C SER A 33 28.47 39.85 -6.09
N ASP A 34 29.55 40.56 -6.40
CA ASP A 34 30.68 40.94 -5.54
C ASP A 34 31.85 39.96 -5.36
N SER A 35 32.94 40.19 -6.11
CA SER A 35 34.14 40.85 -5.52
C SER A 35 35.24 41.17 -6.55
N SER A 36 35.37 42.48 -6.82
CA SER A 36 36.58 43.26 -7.13
C SER A 36 37.60 42.74 -8.16
N PHE A 37 37.65 43.37 -9.34
CA PHE A 37 38.63 44.43 -9.65
C PHE A 37 38.06 45.35 -10.75
N VAL A 38 38.06 46.65 -10.44
CA VAL A 38 37.74 47.82 -11.28
C VAL A 38 37.92 47.61 -12.79
N SER A 39 36.83 47.33 -13.53
CA SER A 39 36.49 47.88 -14.87
C SER A 39 35.21 47.21 -15.42
N ASP A 40 34.08 47.45 -14.76
CA ASP A 40 32.74 47.15 -15.32
C ASP A 40 32.18 48.39 -16.02
N GLN A 41 32.92 48.90 -17.00
CA GLN A 41 32.32 49.85 -17.93
C GLN A 41 31.54 49.07 -19.01
N PRO A 42 30.24 49.39 -19.20
CA PRO A 42 29.43 48.79 -20.26
C PRO A 42 30.01 49.21 -21.62
N GLY A 43 30.79 48.31 -22.22
CA GLY A 43 31.30 48.45 -23.58
C GLY A 43 30.43 47.67 -24.57
N PRO A 44 30.15 48.20 -25.77
CA PRO A 44 29.30 47.53 -26.77
C PRO A 44 29.79 46.13 -27.17
N GLY A 45 31.09 45.85 -27.06
CA GLY A 45 31.66 44.52 -27.28
C GLY A 45 31.22 43.47 -26.27
N ARG A 46 31.05 43.81 -24.98
CA ARG A 46 30.61 42.86 -23.95
C ARG A 46 29.13 42.52 -24.05
N THR A 47 28.29 43.48 -24.44
CA THR A 47 26.85 43.24 -24.66
C THR A 47 26.63 42.27 -25.82
N LEU A 48 27.39 42.44 -26.90
CA LEU A 48 27.30 41.58 -28.08
C LEU A 48 27.86 40.18 -27.81
N ASP A 49 28.95 40.06 -27.03
CA ASP A 49 29.51 38.78 -26.60
C ASP A 49 28.54 37.99 -25.70
N LYS A 50 27.86 38.66 -24.76
CA LYS A 50 26.78 38.05 -23.96
C LYS A 50 25.62 37.58 -24.85
N ALA A 51 25.17 38.40 -25.80
CA ALA A 51 24.08 38.04 -26.71
C ALA A 51 24.45 36.86 -27.62
N LEU A 52 25.68 36.83 -28.17
CA LEU A 52 26.19 35.71 -28.96
C LEU A 52 26.33 34.44 -28.13
N SER A 53 26.77 34.55 -26.87
CA SER A 53 26.85 33.42 -25.95
C SER A 53 25.47 32.86 -25.58
N ILE A 54 24.47 33.72 -25.39
CA ILE A 54 23.07 33.32 -25.15
C ILE A 54 22.52 32.64 -26.41
N MET A 55 22.68 33.25 -27.58
CA MET A 55 22.20 32.70 -28.86
C MET A 55 22.90 31.36 -29.20
N GLY A 56 24.21 31.25 -28.92
CA GLY A 56 24.98 30.02 -29.09
C GLY A 56 24.45 28.89 -28.21
N ARG A 57 24.14 29.17 -26.95
CA ARG A 57 23.50 28.20 -26.03
C ARG A 57 22.12 27.77 -26.51
N HIS A 58 21.27 28.70 -26.96
CA HIS A 58 19.96 28.34 -27.52
C HIS A 58 20.07 27.47 -28.78
N LEU A 59 21.02 27.76 -29.67
CA LEU A 59 21.26 26.95 -30.86
C LEU A 59 21.77 25.56 -30.50
N GLU A 60 22.71 25.45 -29.55
CA GLU A 60 23.19 24.16 -29.06
C GLU A 60 22.07 23.34 -28.42
N ASN A 61 21.20 23.98 -27.63
CA ASN A 61 20.04 23.33 -27.02
C ASN A 61 19.05 22.84 -28.08
N ALA A 62 18.75 23.67 -29.09
CA ALA A 62 17.88 23.30 -30.20
C ALA A 62 18.45 22.12 -31.02
N LEU A 63 19.75 22.16 -31.35
CA LEU A 63 20.40 21.06 -32.07
C LEU A 63 20.49 19.78 -31.23
N SER A 64 20.70 19.90 -29.93
CA SER A 64 20.70 18.76 -29.00
C SER A 64 19.31 18.12 -28.93
N SER A 65 18.25 18.94 -28.79
CA SER A 65 16.86 18.46 -28.84
C SER A 65 16.54 17.76 -30.16
N ILE A 66 16.95 18.34 -31.30
CA ILE A 66 16.78 17.71 -32.61
C ILE A 66 17.53 16.37 -32.67
N SER A 67 18.77 16.31 -32.17
CA SER A 67 19.55 15.08 -32.09
C SER A 67 18.86 14.00 -31.25
N GLU A 68 18.25 14.37 -30.11
CA GLU A 68 17.47 13.44 -29.28
C GLU A 68 16.23 12.90 -30.03
N ARG A 69 15.53 13.74 -30.80
CA ARG A 69 14.40 13.30 -31.65
C ARG A 69 14.81 12.31 -32.74
N PHE A 70 16.08 12.33 -33.15
CA PHE A 70 16.66 11.34 -34.07
C PHE A 70 17.19 10.09 -33.36
N GLY A 71 17.01 9.96 -32.04
CA GLY A 71 17.46 8.82 -31.27
C GLY A 71 18.91 8.91 -30.78
N ASN A 72 19.57 10.05 -30.98
CA ASN A 72 21.02 10.21 -30.74
C ASN A 72 21.36 10.89 -29.41
N GLY A 73 20.63 10.59 -28.33
CA GLY A 73 20.93 11.09 -26.98
C GLY A 73 20.67 10.07 -25.87
N PRO A 74 21.17 10.30 -24.65
CA PRO A 74 20.96 9.41 -23.51
C PRO A 74 19.47 9.19 -23.18
N ASN A 75 18.65 10.25 -23.24
CA ASN A 75 17.20 10.15 -22.99
C ASN A 75 16.52 9.25 -24.02
N ALA A 76 16.85 9.41 -25.29
CA ALA A 76 16.29 8.58 -26.36
C ALA A 76 16.74 7.12 -26.25
N ALA A 77 18.01 6.87 -25.90
CA ALA A 77 18.51 5.52 -25.64
C ALA A 77 17.75 4.86 -24.47
N MET A 78 17.45 5.63 -23.42
CA MET A 78 16.70 5.14 -22.26
C MET A 78 15.21 4.92 -22.56
N ASP A 79 14.56 5.82 -23.30
CA ASP A 79 13.17 5.65 -23.73
C ASP A 79 13.02 4.40 -24.63
N HIS A 80 13.93 4.22 -25.59
CA HIS A 80 13.97 3.00 -26.40
C HIS A 80 14.22 1.74 -25.57
N PHE A 81 15.04 1.82 -24.51
CA PHE A 81 15.26 0.70 -23.59
C PHE A 81 13.94 0.33 -22.89
N LEU A 82 13.23 1.31 -22.35
CA LEU A 82 11.95 1.09 -21.68
C LEU A 82 10.88 0.54 -22.63
N VAL A 83 10.83 1.02 -23.88
CA VAL A 83 9.91 0.48 -24.90
C VAL A 83 10.24 -0.98 -25.23
N ALA A 84 11.53 -1.33 -25.41
CA ALA A 84 11.95 -2.70 -25.67
C ALA A 84 11.60 -3.65 -24.51
N VAL A 85 11.85 -3.21 -23.26
CA VAL A 85 11.44 -3.95 -22.06
C VAL A 85 9.92 -4.07 -22.00
N GLY A 86 9.17 -2.99 -22.26
CA GLY A 86 7.71 -2.99 -22.28
C GLY A 86 7.12 -3.98 -23.29
N HIS A 87 7.69 -4.06 -24.50
CA HIS A 87 7.30 -5.06 -25.49
C HIS A 87 7.54 -6.50 -25.00
N THR A 88 8.68 -6.72 -24.36
CA THR A 88 9.04 -8.01 -23.78
C THR A 88 8.03 -8.41 -22.68
N LEU A 89 7.68 -7.48 -21.79
CA LEU A 89 6.70 -7.69 -20.73
C LEU A 89 5.30 -7.94 -21.27
N HIS A 90 4.84 -7.15 -22.24
CA HIS A 90 3.51 -7.29 -22.82
C HIS A 90 3.32 -8.64 -23.53
N SER A 91 4.38 -9.18 -24.14
CA SER A 91 4.34 -10.53 -24.72
C SER A 91 4.09 -11.63 -23.69
N ARG A 92 4.49 -11.39 -22.43
CA ARG A 92 4.37 -12.34 -21.31
C ARG A 92 3.10 -12.14 -20.48
N TYR A 93 2.72 -10.88 -20.27
CA TYR A 93 1.61 -10.49 -19.40
C TYR A 93 0.60 -9.70 -20.22
N ARG A 94 -0.40 -10.39 -20.78
CA ARG A 94 -1.47 -9.76 -21.59
C ARG A 94 -2.27 -8.69 -20.84
N TRP A 95 -2.34 -8.77 -19.52
CA TRP A 95 -3.04 -7.79 -18.67
C TRP A 95 -2.23 -6.52 -18.43
N PHE A 96 -0.96 -6.50 -18.84
CA PHE A 96 -0.11 -5.32 -18.77
C PHE A 96 -0.45 -4.36 -19.92
N ASP A 97 -1.63 -3.74 -19.82
CA ASP A 97 -2.20 -2.78 -20.78
C ASP A 97 -1.72 -1.35 -20.52
N ARG A 98 -0.46 -1.18 -20.10
CA ARG A 98 0.14 0.16 -20.20
C ARG A 98 0.28 0.46 -21.69
N PRO A 99 -0.24 1.60 -22.19
CA PRO A 99 -0.04 1.98 -23.57
C PRO A 99 1.47 2.06 -23.81
N VAL A 100 2.00 1.06 -24.53
CA VAL A 100 3.39 1.07 -24.95
C VAL A 100 3.59 2.40 -25.65
N ARG A 101 4.48 3.23 -25.11
CA ARG A 101 4.74 4.55 -25.68
C ARG A 101 5.05 4.34 -27.15
N SER A 102 4.13 4.76 -28.01
CA SER A 102 4.29 4.53 -29.44
C SER A 102 5.54 5.29 -29.87
N CYS A 103 6.54 4.59 -30.41
CA CYS A 103 7.71 5.16 -31.08
C CYS A 103 7.27 5.91 -32.34
N LYS A 104 6.52 7.01 -32.18
CA LYS A 104 6.21 7.90 -33.28
C LYS A 104 7.52 8.56 -33.68
N PHE A 105 7.87 8.41 -34.96
CA PHE A 105 9.02 9.04 -35.58
C PHE A 105 9.04 10.54 -35.24
N LEU A 106 10.17 11.04 -34.72
CA LEU A 106 10.43 12.44 -34.31
C LEU A 106 9.79 12.94 -33.01
N ARG A 107 9.25 12.08 -32.15
CA ARG A 107 8.82 12.51 -30.81
C ARG A 107 10.05 12.80 -29.93
N CYS A 108 10.03 13.91 -29.18
CA CYS A 108 11.01 14.13 -28.11
C CYS A 108 10.91 12.98 -27.10
N PRO A 109 12.05 12.43 -26.63
CA PRO A 109 12.01 11.53 -25.50
C PRO A 109 11.44 12.26 -24.28
N PRO A 110 10.78 11.55 -23.36
CA PRO A 110 10.34 12.12 -22.10
C PRO A 110 11.50 12.71 -21.29
N PRO A 111 11.23 13.67 -20.39
CA PRO A 111 12.26 14.26 -19.54
C PRO A 111 12.87 13.22 -18.59
N LEU A 112 14.08 13.51 -18.11
CA LEU A 112 14.86 12.63 -17.21
C LEU A 112 14.04 12.13 -16.01
N SER A 113 13.31 13.02 -15.35
CA SER A 113 12.49 12.69 -14.17
C SER A 113 11.45 11.62 -14.49
N GLN A 114 10.74 11.77 -15.60
CA GLN A 114 9.73 10.82 -16.05
C GLN A 114 10.35 9.47 -16.42
N LEU A 115 11.45 9.47 -17.17
CA LEU A 115 12.16 8.23 -17.53
C LEU A 115 12.65 7.48 -16.29
N LEU A 116 13.19 8.17 -15.30
CA LEU A 116 13.60 7.55 -14.03
C LEU A 116 12.40 7.02 -13.24
N GLU A 117 11.29 7.75 -13.18
CA GLU A 117 10.06 7.27 -12.53
C GLU A 117 9.55 5.99 -13.19
N ASP A 118 9.51 5.92 -14.53
CA ASP A 118 9.08 4.72 -15.24
C ASP A 118 9.97 3.51 -14.92
N VAL A 119 11.28 3.72 -14.83
CA VAL A 119 12.27 2.68 -14.47
C VAL A 119 11.99 2.13 -13.07
N PHE A 120 11.83 3.01 -12.07
CA PHE A 120 11.60 2.57 -10.69
C PHE A 120 10.19 2.03 -10.44
N ILE A 121 9.20 2.39 -11.27
CA ILE A 121 7.83 1.87 -11.14
C ILE A 121 7.72 0.48 -11.78
N ASP A 122 8.26 0.28 -12.98
CA ASP A 122 8.00 -0.95 -13.76
C ASP A 122 9.05 -2.06 -13.56
N SER A 123 10.17 -1.75 -12.88
CA SER A 123 11.30 -2.67 -12.74
C SER A 123 11.02 -3.97 -11.98
N HIS A 124 10.01 -4.00 -11.11
CA HIS A 124 9.64 -5.22 -10.40
C HIS A 124 9.09 -6.33 -11.32
N PHE A 125 8.73 -6.01 -12.57
CA PHE A 125 8.30 -7.00 -13.56
C PHE A 125 9.44 -7.51 -14.45
N TRP A 126 10.63 -6.92 -14.37
CA TRP A 126 11.72 -7.17 -15.30
C TRP A 126 12.36 -8.55 -15.11
N ASP A 127 12.36 -9.37 -16.16
CA ASP A 127 13.14 -10.61 -16.20
C ASP A 127 14.56 -10.32 -16.69
N VAL A 128 15.53 -10.37 -15.77
CA VAL A 128 16.94 -10.08 -16.05
C VAL A 128 17.51 -10.93 -17.16
N ALA A 129 17.22 -12.24 -17.12
CA ALA A 129 17.81 -13.17 -18.06
C ALA A 129 17.40 -12.80 -19.48
N GLN A 130 16.10 -12.51 -19.64
CA GLN A 130 15.55 -12.09 -20.92
C GLN A 130 16.09 -10.72 -21.38
N ILE A 131 16.18 -9.75 -20.47
CA ILE A 131 16.74 -8.42 -20.76
C ILE A 131 18.20 -8.51 -21.21
N CYS A 132 19.00 -9.38 -20.59
CA CYS A 132 20.41 -9.56 -20.93
C CYS A 132 20.64 -10.38 -22.22
N GLU A 133 19.65 -11.17 -22.64
CA GLU A 133 19.68 -11.95 -23.88
C GLU A 133 19.20 -11.15 -25.10
N ASP A 134 18.35 -10.13 -24.89
CA ASP A 134 17.84 -9.29 -25.97
C ASP A 134 18.94 -8.36 -26.54
N ARG A 135 19.37 -8.66 -27.76
CA ARG A 135 20.41 -7.90 -28.46
C ARG A 135 20.08 -6.41 -28.58
N SER A 136 18.81 -6.04 -28.77
CA SER A 136 18.41 -4.64 -28.92
C SER A 136 18.63 -3.87 -27.62
N ILE A 137 18.26 -4.47 -26.48
CA ILE A 137 18.48 -3.93 -25.15
C ILE A 137 19.97 -3.80 -24.85
N VAL A 138 20.76 -4.83 -25.16
CA VAL A 138 22.22 -4.83 -24.97
C VAL A 138 22.88 -3.70 -25.77
N ASP A 139 22.46 -3.47 -27.01
CA ASP A 139 23.00 -2.40 -27.86
C ASP A 139 22.62 -1.00 -27.32
N LEU A 140 21.45 -0.85 -26.70
CA LEU A 140 21.06 0.39 -26.00
C LEU A 140 21.91 0.62 -24.74
N CYS A 141 22.20 -0.43 -23.95
CA CYS A 141 23.13 -0.32 -22.81
C CYS A 141 24.54 0.10 -23.26
N LYS A 142 25.05 -0.45 -24.38
CA LYS A 142 26.31 0.00 -24.98
C LYS A 142 26.25 1.47 -25.39
N GLY A 143 25.12 1.92 -25.93
CA GLY A 143 24.85 3.31 -26.24
C GLY A 143 25.01 4.20 -25.01
N LEU A 144 24.34 3.88 -23.91
CA LEU A 144 24.48 4.59 -22.62
C LEU A 144 25.94 4.63 -22.12
N ILE A 145 26.65 3.50 -22.17
CA ILE A 145 28.07 3.43 -21.79
C ILE A 145 28.95 4.27 -22.73
N SER A 146 28.59 4.40 -24.00
CA SER A 146 29.32 5.26 -24.93
C SER A 146 29.17 6.75 -24.60
N TYR A 147 27.99 7.17 -24.10
CA TYR A 147 27.75 8.53 -23.64
C TYR A 147 28.56 8.91 -22.39
N LEU A 148 28.95 7.95 -21.55
CA LEU A 148 29.94 8.19 -20.48
C LEU A 148 31.32 8.62 -21.01
N ARG A 149 31.62 8.33 -22.28
CA ARG A 149 32.88 8.72 -22.94
C ARG A 149 32.73 9.98 -23.79
N SER A 150 31.55 10.61 -23.78
CA SER A 150 31.29 11.88 -24.44
C SER A 150 32.20 12.97 -23.87
N ASP A 151 32.57 13.95 -24.66
CA ASP A 151 33.24 15.18 -24.22
C ASP A 151 32.27 16.12 -23.47
N LYS A 152 30.98 16.03 -23.77
CA LYS A 152 29.91 16.75 -23.08
C LYS A 152 29.59 16.18 -21.69
N SER A 153 29.77 16.98 -20.64
CA SER A 153 29.46 16.62 -19.24
C SER A 153 27.98 16.29 -19.01
N GLY A 154 27.06 16.97 -19.70
CA GLY A 154 25.61 16.69 -19.63
C GLY A 154 25.27 15.25 -20.08
N ASN A 155 25.88 14.79 -21.17
CA ASN A 155 25.71 13.41 -21.63
C ASN A 155 26.27 12.40 -20.64
N GLN A 156 27.45 12.70 -20.07
CA GLN A 156 28.07 11.85 -19.04
C GLN A 156 27.18 11.76 -17.79
N LEU A 157 26.59 12.88 -17.36
CA LEU A 157 25.72 12.95 -16.20
C LEU A 157 24.43 12.13 -16.40
N LEU A 158 23.72 12.35 -17.51
CA LEU A 158 22.50 11.60 -17.84
C LEU A 158 22.77 10.09 -17.95
N ALA A 159 23.85 9.71 -18.66
CA ALA A 159 24.25 8.31 -18.77
C ALA A 159 24.61 7.70 -17.41
N THR A 160 25.26 8.46 -16.52
CA THR A 160 25.57 8.03 -15.16
C THR A 160 24.29 7.79 -14.36
N TYR A 161 23.29 8.67 -14.46
CA TYR A 161 22.00 8.50 -13.79
C TYR A 161 21.24 7.28 -14.29
N TYR A 162 21.14 7.08 -15.61
CA TYR A 162 20.44 5.92 -16.16
C TYR A 162 21.13 4.60 -15.82
N LEU A 163 22.45 4.52 -15.91
CA LEU A 163 23.18 3.31 -15.53
C LEU A 163 23.05 3.02 -14.03
N THR A 164 23.03 4.06 -13.19
CA THR A 164 22.77 3.91 -11.75
C THR A 164 21.36 3.39 -11.51
N ALA A 165 20.34 3.97 -12.16
CA ALA A 165 18.96 3.54 -12.03
C ALA A 165 18.76 2.08 -12.47
N LEU A 166 19.34 1.67 -13.61
CA LEU A 166 19.32 0.29 -14.10
C LEU A 166 19.99 -0.68 -13.11
N ALA A 167 21.18 -0.33 -12.61
CA ALA A 167 21.91 -1.14 -11.63
C ALA A 167 21.15 -1.30 -10.31
N CYS A 168 20.52 -0.22 -9.83
CA CYS A 168 19.69 -0.24 -8.62
C CYS A 168 18.41 -1.06 -8.82
N CYS A 169 17.72 -0.85 -9.94
CA CYS A 169 16.43 -1.49 -10.23
C CYS A 169 16.56 -3.00 -10.36
N ASN A 170 17.70 -3.46 -10.87
CA ASN A 170 17.92 -4.87 -11.04
C ASN A 170 19.40 -5.24 -10.88
N PRO A 171 19.84 -5.64 -9.67
CA PRO A 171 21.24 -6.00 -9.44
C PRO A 171 21.75 -7.13 -10.34
N GLY A 172 20.86 -7.96 -10.89
CA GLY A 172 21.21 -9.00 -11.85
C GLY A 172 21.77 -8.46 -13.16
N ILE A 173 21.52 -7.20 -13.53
CA ILE A 173 22.07 -6.57 -14.74
C ILE A 173 23.53 -6.10 -14.55
N ILE A 174 23.99 -5.95 -13.30
CA ILE A 174 25.32 -5.40 -12.98
C ILE A 174 26.44 -6.20 -13.65
N PRO A 175 26.52 -7.54 -13.56
CA PRO A 175 27.56 -8.32 -14.24
C PRO A 175 27.60 -8.05 -15.76
N HIS A 176 26.44 -7.88 -16.38
CA HIS A 176 26.34 -7.58 -17.81
C HIS A 176 26.86 -6.17 -18.13
N LEU A 177 26.45 -5.15 -17.37
CA LEU A 177 26.97 -3.79 -17.53
C LEU A 177 28.49 -3.71 -17.29
N VAL A 178 29.02 -4.48 -16.33
CA VAL A 178 30.47 -4.61 -16.10
C VAL A 178 31.16 -5.23 -17.31
N GLN A 179 30.60 -6.30 -17.89
CA GLN A 179 31.12 -6.93 -19.10
C GLN A 179 31.15 -5.97 -20.30
N LEU A 180 30.14 -5.09 -20.41
CA LEU A 180 30.07 -4.04 -21.43
C LEU A 180 31.04 -2.86 -21.16
N GLY A 181 31.72 -2.86 -20.01
CA GLY A 181 32.73 -1.86 -19.65
C GLY A 181 32.19 -0.62 -18.95
N ALA A 182 30.99 -0.69 -18.34
CA ALA A 182 30.39 0.42 -17.59
C ALA A 182 31.28 0.86 -16.42
N LEU A 183 31.78 -0.08 -15.62
CA LEU A 183 32.64 0.23 -14.46
C LEU A 183 33.89 1.02 -14.87
N LYS A 184 34.59 0.58 -15.93
CA LYS A 184 35.77 1.28 -16.45
C LYS A 184 35.44 2.68 -16.95
N ALA A 185 34.29 2.85 -17.63
CA ALA A 185 33.86 4.15 -18.12
C ALA A 185 33.51 5.10 -16.96
N LEU A 186 32.78 4.63 -15.95
CA LEU A 186 32.44 5.40 -14.75
C LEU A 186 33.68 5.80 -13.96
N SER A 187 34.65 4.91 -13.80
CA SER A 187 35.93 5.24 -13.13
C SER A 187 36.71 6.32 -13.89
N ALA A 188 36.68 6.29 -15.22
CA ALA A 188 37.34 7.31 -16.03
C ALA A 188 36.68 8.69 -15.84
N VAL A 189 35.34 8.75 -15.86
CA VAL A 189 34.59 9.99 -15.56
C VAL A 189 34.92 10.49 -14.16
N HIS A 190 34.87 9.61 -13.15
CA HIS A 190 35.18 9.98 -11.77
C HIS A 190 36.59 10.58 -11.61
N LEU A 191 37.60 9.92 -12.19
CA LEU A 191 38.99 10.40 -12.15
C LEU A 191 39.15 11.72 -12.91
N GLN A 192 38.50 11.88 -14.06
CA GLN A 192 38.53 13.15 -14.81
C GLN A 192 37.97 14.30 -13.98
N GLN A 193 36.84 14.08 -13.28
CA GLN A 193 36.20 15.10 -12.44
C GLN A 193 37.02 15.43 -11.18
N LEU A 194 37.75 14.46 -10.61
CA LEU A 194 38.67 14.72 -9.49
C LEU A 194 39.86 15.63 -9.88
N LEU A 195 40.24 15.64 -11.16
CA LEU A 195 41.35 16.45 -11.66
C LEU A 195 40.94 17.88 -12.03
N LEU A 196 39.63 18.18 -12.11
CA LEU A 196 39.14 19.52 -12.43
C LEU A 196 39.22 20.45 -11.19
N PRO A 197 39.45 21.76 -11.40
CA PRO A 197 39.46 22.74 -10.31
C PRO A 197 38.13 22.77 -9.54
N LYS A 198 38.19 22.95 -8.21
CA LYS A 198 37.03 22.93 -7.28
C LYS A 198 35.97 24.04 -7.50
N GLY A 199 36.00 24.77 -8.60
CA GLY A 199 35.07 25.88 -8.89
C GLY A 199 33.88 25.52 -9.77
N ASP A 200 33.89 24.36 -10.44
CA ASP A 200 32.82 24.00 -11.38
C ASP A 200 31.68 23.23 -10.67
N GLN A 201 30.54 23.89 -10.52
CA GLN A 201 29.34 23.30 -9.90
C GLN A 201 28.84 22.08 -10.71
N ALA A 202 28.91 22.11 -12.04
CA ALA A 202 28.51 20.97 -12.88
C ALA A 202 29.41 19.76 -12.65
N GLY A 203 30.72 20.00 -12.51
CA GLY A 203 31.69 18.97 -12.13
C GLY A 203 31.39 18.34 -10.77
N SER A 204 30.86 19.12 -9.81
CA SER A 204 30.49 18.59 -8.49
C SER A 204 29.34 17.57 -8.54
N PHE A 205 28.31 17.82 -9.37
CA PHE A 205 27.19 16.89 -9.55
C PHE A 205 27.63 15.60 -10.26
N LEU A 206 28.46 15.72 -11.29
CA LEU A 206 29.00 14.57 -12.00
C LEU A 206 29.96 13.74 -11.13
N LEU A 207 30.76 14.38 -10.29
CA LEU A 207 31.61 13.71 -9.32
C LEU A 207 30.78 12.94 -8.28
N ALA A 208 29.73 13.57 -7.74
CA ALA A 208 28.86 12.95 -6.74
C ALA A 208 28.08 11.76 -7.32
N SER A 209 27.50 11.92 -8.52
CA SER A 209 26.76 10.86 -9.21
C SER A 209 27.67 9.71 -9.65
N SER A 210 28.85 10.00 -10.21
CA SER A 210 29.82 8.95 -10.60
C SER A 210 30.34 8.17 -9.40
N ARG A 211 30.64 8.83 -8.27
CA ARG A 211 31.02 8.15 -7.02
C ARG A 211 29.90 7.20 -6.57
N ARG A 212 28.65 7.64 -6.60
CA ARG A 212 27.50 6.82 -6.21
C ARG A 212 27.31 5.64 -7.14
N ALA A 213 27.40 5.86 -8.45
CA ALA A 213 27.37 4.79 -9.44
C ALA A 213 28.45 3.75 -9.12
N LEU A 214 29.70 4.17 -8.90
CA LEU A 214 30.80 3.26 -8.56
C LEU A 214 30.51 2.44 -7.29
N VAL A 215 29.88 3.02 -6.27
CA VAL A 215 29.44 2.27 -5.08
C VAL A 215 28.40 1.21 -5.45
N MET A 216 27.44 1.51 -6.32
CA MET A 216 26.43 0.54 -6.78
C MET A 216 27.02 -0.63 -7.58
N PHE A 217 28.11 -0.37 -8.31
CA PHE A 217 28.85 -1.39 -9.05
C PHE A 217 29.87 -2.14 -8.17
N SER A 218 30.04 -1.74 -6.91
CA SER A 218 30.95 -2.37 -5.94
C SER A 218 30.20 -3.24 -4.95
N ASP A 219 30.92 -4.09 -4.21
CA ASP A 219 30.36 -4.88 -3.11
C ASP A 219 29.94 -3.93 -1.96
N SER A 220 28.68 -3.51 -1.96
CA SER A 220 28.07 -2.73 -0.89
C SER A 220 27.71 -3.62 0.30
N THR A 221 27.86 -3.09 1.51
CA THR A 221 27.40 -3.74 2.76
C THR A 221 25.89 -3.99 2.77
N ALA A 222 25.11 -3.27 1.96
CA ALA A 222 23.68 -3.49 1.82
C ALA A 222 23.33 -4.73 0.99
N LEU A 223 24.17 -5.12 0.02
CA LEU A 223 23.87 -6.23 -0.90
C LEU A 223 23.68 -7.58 -0.18
N PRO A 224 24.52 -7.98 0.80
CA PRO A 224 24.27 -9.18 1.59
C PRO A 224 22.91 -9.17 2.29
N VAL A 225 22.56 -8.05 2.95
CA VAL A 225 21.29 -7.89 3.67
C VAL A 225 20.10 -7.97 2.71
N ILE A 226 20.19 -7.31 1.55
CA ILE A 226 19.17 -7.36 0.49
C ILE A 226 18.99 -8.79 -0.03
N LYS A 227 20.09 -9.50 -0.33
CA LYS A 227 20.04 -10.88 -0.83
C LYS A 227 19.41 -11.82 0.20
N GLU A 228 19.81 -11.71 1.47
CA GLU A 228 19.25 -12.51 2.55
C GLU A 228 17.76 -12.21 2.75
N PHE A 229 17.39 -10.93 2.72
CA PHE A 229 16.00 -10.49 2.79
C PHE A 229 15.15 -11.03 1.64
N HIS A 230 15.63 -10.97 0.39
CA HIS A 230 14.95 -11.56 -0.76
C HIS A 230 14.78 -13.07 -0.60
N LEU A 231 15.80 -13.80 -0.14
CA LEU A 231 15.69 -15.23 0.11
C LEU A 231 14.63 -15.56 1.17
N VAL A 232 14.51 -14.74 2.21
CA VAL A 232 13.47 -14.88 3.24
C VAL A 232 12.07 -14.61 2.65
N VAL A 233 11.92 -13.54 1.87
CA VAL A 233 10.67 -13.20 1.20
C VAL A 233 10.26 -14.29 0.20
N ASP A 234 11.17 -14.76 -0.64
CA ASP A 234 10.88 -15.82 -1.62
C ASP A 234 10.53 -17.15 -0.95
N LYS A 235 11.23 -17.52 0.14
CA LYS A 235 10.83 -18.69 0.94
C LYS A 235 9.42 -18.54 1.51
N SER A 236 9.08 -17.34 2.01
CA SER A 236 7.73 -17.08 2.54
C SER A 236 6.63 -17.18 1.46
N ARG A 237 6.96 -16.86 0.20
CA ARG A 237 6.05 -17.05 -0.95
C ARG A 237 5.86 -18.53 -1.27
N CYS A 238 6.93 -19.33 -1.26
CA CYS A 238 6.89 -20.74 -1.63
C CYS A 238 6.36 -21.67 -0.53
N GLN A 239 6.59 -21.34 0.75
CA GLN A 239 6.28 -22.20 1.90
C GLN A 239 5.01 -21.77 2.64
N ARG A 240 3.93 -21.46 1.92
CA ARG A 240 2.65 -21.04 2.56
C ARG A 240 2.08 -22.06 3.55
N GLU A 241 2.47 -23.33 3.46
CA GLU A 241 1.97 -24.42 4.33
C GLU A 241 2.90 -24.75 5.51
N ASP A 242 4.20 -24.43 5.42
CA ASP A 242 5.17 -24.75 6.47
C ASP A 242 5.56 -23.51 7.26
N THR A 243 5.24 -23.53 8.56
CA THR A 243 5.41 -22.44 9.52
C THR A 243 6.87 -22.20 9.89
N CYS A 244 7.69 -21.80 8.92
CA CYS A 244 9.05 -21.38 9.22
C CYS A 244 8.98 -20.08 10.03
N ASP A 245 9.58 -20.07 11.23
CA ASP A 245 9.70 -18.90 12.12
C ASP A 245 10.65 -17.85 11.52
N LEU A 246 10.25 -17.32 10.37
CA LEU A 246 10.96 -16.27 9.66
C LEU A 246 10.72 -14.90 10.31
N SER A 247 9.77 -14.80 11.24
CA SER A 247 9.34 -13.53 11.84
C SER A 247 10.50 -12.78 12.50
N THR A 248 11.27 -13.44 13.37
CA THR A 248 12.37 -12.77 14.11
C THR A 248 13.53 -12.41 13.18
N HIS A 249 13.83 -13.25 12.20
CA HIS A 249 14.92 -13.00 11.26
C HIS A 249 14.55 -11.92 10.23
N SER A 250 13.34 -11.98 9.66
CA SER A 250 12.79 -10.94 8.77
C SER A 250 12.71 -9.59 9.47
N CYS A 251 12.33 -9.57 10.76
CA CYS A 251 12.34 -8.38 11.61
C CYS A 251 13.69 -7.69 11.59
N GLN A 252 14.77 -8.44 11.84
CA GLN A 252 16.11 -7.89 11.96
C GLN A 252 16.58 -7.35 10.60
N LEU A 253 16.43 -8.15 9.53
CA LEU A 253 16.79 -7.74 8.18
C LEU A 253 16.04 -6.48 7.74
N LEU A 254 14.73 -6.40 8.00
CA LEU A 254 13.95 -5.20 7.71
C LEU A 254 14.45 -4.00 8.52
N SER A 255 14.82 -4.18 9.78
CA SER A 255 15.45 -3.13 10.61
C SER A 255 16.72 -2.60 9.96
N ASP A 256 17.58 -3.52 9.52
CA ASP A 256 18.87 -3.20 8.94
C ASP A 256 18.69 -2.48 7.61
N LEU A 257 17.73 -2.92 6.77
CA LEU A 257 17.34 -2.24 5.55
C LEU A 257 16.79 -0.84 5.84
N LEU A 258 15.89 -0.67 6.80
CA LEU A 258 15.39 0.65 7.17
C LEU A 258 16.52 1.59 7.63
N GLY A 259 17.50 1.09 8.39
CA GLY A 259 18.71 1.86 8.74
C GLY A 259 19.58 2.21 7.53
N LEU A 260 19.84 1.23 6.64
CA LEU A 260 20.62 1.43 5.41
C LEU A 260 19.91 2.32 4.38
N SER A 261 18.57 2.46 4.47
CA SER A 261 17.80 3.39 3.64
C SER A 261 18.10 4.86 3.93
N LEU A 262 18.72 5.15 5.08
CA LEU A 262 19.13 6.50 5.48
C LEU A 262 20.61 6.78 5.19
N ASN A 263 21.38 5.77 4.77
CA ASN A 263 22.78 5.95 4.44
C ASN A 263 22.93 6.45 2.99
N PRO A 264 23.53 7.63 2.74
CA PRO A 264 23.66 8.22 1.40
C PRO A 264 24.29 7.31 0.34
N GLU A 265 25.14 6.37 0.73
CA GLU A 265 25.83 5.46 -0.18
C GLU A 265 24.95 4.28 -0.61
N THR A 266 23.96 3.89 0.21
CA THR A 266 23.13 2.70 -0.02
C THR A 266 21.64 3.01 -0.17
N GLN A 267 21.20 4.23 0.15
CA GLN A 267 19.80 4.61 0.25
C GLN A 267 18.98 4.33 -1.01
N ILE A 268 19.51 4.59 -2.20
CA ILE A 268 18.79 4.37 -3.47
C ILE A 268 18.55 2.88 -3.72
N LEU A 269 19.61 2.07 -3.55
CA LEU A 269 19.54 0.63 -3.72
C LEU A 269 18.51 0.04 -2.75
N VAL A 270 18.62 0.40 -1.47
CA VAL A 270 17.74 -0.11 -0.43
C VAL A 270 16.30 0.36 -0.63
N ALA A 271 16.08 1.62 -1.00
CA ALA A 271 14.75 2.15 -1.30
C ALA A 271 14.07 1.38 -2.44
N HIS A 272 14.80 1.08 -3.51
CA HIS A 272 14.28 0.27 -4.62
C HIS A 272 13.88 -1.14 -4.18
N HIS A 273 14.74 -1.80 -3.39
CA HIS A 273 14.46 -3.15 -2.89
C HIS A 273 13.31 -3.20 -1.90
N LEU A 274 13.18 -2.20 -1.03
CA LEU A 274 12.01 -2.04 -0.17
C LEU A 274 10.74 -1.81 -1.02
N SER A 275 10.81 -0.98 -2.06
CA SER A 275 9.68 -0.72 -2.97
C SER A 275 9.23 -2.01 -3.66
N SER A 276 10.17 -2.75 -4.27
CA SER A 276 9.87 -3.97 -5.03
C SER A 276 9.25 -5.10 -4.20
N ASN A 277 9.55 -5.14 -2.89
CA ASN A 277 9.06 -6.17 -1.97
C ASN A 277 7.98 -5.65 -1.00
N MET A 278 7.52 -4.40 -1.14
CA MET A 278 6.61 -3.77 -0.19
C MET A 278 5.30 -4.55 -0.05
N GLY A 279 4.76 -5.05 -1.17
CA GLY A 279 3.61 -5.94 -1.17
C GLY A 279 3.82 -7.14 -0.27
N ASP A 280 4.89 -7.91 -0.46
CA ASP A 280 5.19 -9.10 0.35
C ASP A 280 5.43 -8.77 1.81
N ILE A 281 6.12 -7.66 2.08
CA ILE A 281 6.33 -7.15 3.43
C ILE A 281 5.00 -6.94 4.12
N PHE A 282 4.04 -6.28 3.47
CA PHE A 282 2.71 -6.15 4.05
C PHE A 282 2.00 -7.50 4.14
N TYR A 283 1.98 -8.33 3.09
CA TYR A 283 1.27 -9.61 3.06
C TYR A 283 1.71 -10.63 4.12
N THR A 284 2.99 -10.64 4.50
CA THR A 284 3.59 -11.68 5.35
C THR A 284 3.33 -11.51 6.85
N ASN A 285 2.25 -10.80 7.23
CA ASN A 285 1.94 -10.46 8.62
C ASN A 285 3.06 -9.67 9.33
N ASN A 286 4.06 -9.18 8.59
CA ASN A 286 5.08 -8.28 9.11
C ASN A 286 4.53 -6.85 9.29
N ALA A 287 3.24 -6.59 9.07
CA ALA A 287 2.64 -5.28 9.35
C ALA A 287 2.87 -4.88 10.82
N ASP A 288 2.63 -5.79 11.77
CA ASP A 288 2.84 -5.53 13.19
C ASP A 288 4.33 -5.37 13.56
N ILE A 289 5.24 -5.84 12.68
CA ILE A 289 6.70 -5.73 12.80
C ILE A 289 7.23 -4.44 12.17
N LEU A 290 6.65 -4.04 11.02
CA LEU A 290 7.08 -2.90 10.25
C LEU A 290 6.61 -1.60 10.89
N GLN A 291 5.40 -1.57 11.45
CA GLN A 291 4.84 -0.35 12.03
C GLN A 291 5.68 0.21 13.20
N PRO A 292 6.14 -0.59 14.19
CA PRO A 292 7.01 -0.07 15.25
C PRO A 292 8.36 0.47 14.74
N LYS A 293 8.82 0.00 13.57
CA LYS A 293 10.14 0.34 13.02
C LYS A 293 10.10 1.48 12.02
N LEU A 294 9.00 1.63 11.27
CA LEU A 294 8.78 2.71 10.33
C LEU A 294 8.41 4.01 11.07
N SER A 295 9.36 4.51 11.85
CA SER A 295 9.16 5.72 12.64
C SER A 295 8.90 6.93 11.76
N LEU A 296 8.20 7.93 12.32
CA LEU A 296 7.99 9.22 11.68
C LEU A 296 9.29 9.87 11.19
N ALA A 297 10.42 9.64 11.86
CA ALA A 297 11.73 10.15 11.46
C ALA A 297 12.24 9.53 10.15
N ILE A 298 12.02 8.23 9.94
CA ILE A 298 12.40 7.53 8.70
C ILE A 298 11.54 8.05 7.55
N LEU A 299 10.22 8.15 7.77
CA LEU A 299 9.29 8.66 6.75
C LEU A 299 9.55 10.12 6.39
N ALA A 300 9.88 10.97 7.37
CA ALA A 300 10.29 12.34 7.11
C ALA A 300 11.57 12.39 6.25
N ALA A 301 12.58 11.57 6.57
CA ALA A 301 13.78 11.47 5.75
C ALA A 301 13.49 10.96 4.32
N TRP A 302 12.60 9.97 4.16
CA TRP A 302 12.19 9.49 2.84
C TRP A 302 11.47 10.57 2.03
N VAL A 303 10.63 11.37 2.68
CA VAL A 303 9.97 12.53 2.04
C VAL A 303 11.01 13.55 1.60
N ASP A 304 12.01 13.87 2.43
CA ASP A 304 13.09 14.77 2.05
C ASP A 304 13.92 14.23 0.87
N LEU A 305 14.18 12.91 0.85
CA LEU A 305 14.89 12.25 -0.25
C LEU A 305 14.05 12.20 -1.54
N ALA A 306 12.73 12.03 -1.44
CA ALA A 306 11.79 12.11 -2.57
C ALA A 306 11.71 13.53 -3.16
N LEU A 307 12.02 14.56 -2.36
CA LEU A 307 12.09 15.96 -2.75
C LEU A 307 13.51 16.45 -3.01
N SER A 308 14.49 15.54 -3.02
CA SER A 308 15.87 15.86 -3.32
C SER A 308 16.02 16.40 -4.75
N ALA A 309 16.97 17.33 -4.95
CA ALA A 309 17.38 17.78 -6.27
C ALA A 309 18.09 16.69 -7.09
N ASP A 310 18.54 15.61 -6.45
CA ASP A 310 19.08 14.44 -7.15
C ASP A 310 17.94 13.63 -7.78
N PRO A 311 17.85 13.54 -9.12
CA PRO A 311 16.70 12.98 -9.79
C PRO A 311 16.59 11.45 -9.60
N VAL A 312 17.70 10.74 -9.43
CA VAL A 312 17.67 9.28 -9.20
C VAL A 312 17.22 8.99 -7.77
N CYS A 313 17.72 9.77 -6.81
CA CYS A 313 17.27 9.68 -5.43
C CYS A 313 15.78 10.02 -5.30
N SER A 314 15.37 11.13 -5.92
CA SER A 314 13.98 11.59 -5.96
C SER A 314 13.07 10.49 -6.53
N ALA A 315 13.37 9.97 -7.73
CA ALA A 315 12.55 8.95 -8.37
C ALA A 315 12.46 7.64 -7.56
N ALA A 316 13.57 7.17 -6.98
CA ALA A 316 13.59 5.96 -6.16
C ALA A 316 12.70 6.08 -4.91
N PHE A 317 12.80 7.20 -4.18
CA PHE A 317 12.00 7.41 -2.97
C PHE A 317 10.55 7.79 -3.28
N ARG A 318 10.27 8.46 -4.40
CA ARG A 318 8.89 8.65 -4.89
C ARG A 318 8.23 7.30 -5.20
N SER A 319 8.93 6.41 -5.91
CA SER A 319 8.45 5.04 -6.17
C SER A 319 8.19 4.30 -4.85
N LEU A 320 9.14 4.33 -3.91
CA LEU A 320 8.98 3.72 -2.59
C LEU A 320 7.75 4.25 -1.84
N ILE A 321 7.54 5.57 -1.81
CA ILE A 321 6.40 6.20 -1.13
C ILE A 321 5.08 5.82 -1.80
N VAL A 322 5.01 5.87 -3.15
CA VAL A 322 3.81 5.45 -3.90
C VAL A 322 3.51 3.98 -3.62
N ARG A 323 4.54 3.13 -3.60
CA ARG A 323 4.39 1.70 -3.36
C ARG A 323 3.98 1.41 -1.91
N LEU A 324 4.54 2.13 -0.94
CA LEU A 324 4.09 2.11 0.46
C LEU A 324 2.60 2.45 0.56
N LEU A 325 2.12 3.49 -0.14
CA LEU A 325 0.71 3.87 -0.14
C LEU A 325 -0.19 2.83 -0.80
N VAL A 326 0.21 2.33 -1.99
CA VAL A 326 -0.54 1.28 -2.70
C VAL A 326 -0.65 0.03 -1.85
N ASP A 327 0.46 -0.42 -1.26
CA ASP A 327 0.49 -1.67 -0.50
C ASP A 327 0.02 -1.48 0.96
N SER A 328 -0.10 -0.24 1.46
CA SER A 328 -0.72 0.02 2.77
C SER A 328 -2.18 -0.43 2.84
N VAL A 329 -2.86 -0.61 1.70
CA VAL A 329 -4.20 -1.21 1.64
C VAL A 329 -4.24 -2.63 2.19
N TYR A 330 -3.08 -3.26 2.35
CA TYR A 330 -2.90 -4.57 2.94
C TYR A 330 -2.66 -4.46 4.46
N SER A 331 -2.03 -3.39 4.96
CA SER A 331 -1.74 -3.16 6.39
C SER A 331 -2.95 -3.33 7.33
N SER A 332 -2.69 -3.86 8.53
CA SER A 332 -3.67 -3.93 9.63
C SER A 332 -3.99 -2.56 10.23
N THR A 333 -3.03 -1.63 10.19
CA THR A 333 -3.14 -0.28 10.77
C THR A 333 -3.01 0.80 9.69
N ASN A 334 -3.42 2.02 10.02
CA ASN A 334 -3.22 3.21 9.18
C ASN A 334 -1.92 3.97 9.50
N ASP A 335 -1.08 3.46 10.41
CA ASP A 335 0.01 4.23 11.03
C ASP A 335 1.00 4.73 9.98
N ALA A 336 1.58 3.85 9.17
CA ALA A 336 2.48 4.22 8.07
C ALA A 336 1.91 5.29 7.12
N VAL A 337 0.62 5.19 6.76
CA VAL A 337 -0.04 6.17 5.86
C VAL A 337 -0.19 7.50 6.57
N LEU A 338 -0.63 7.48 7.83
CA LEU A 338 -0.83 8.70 8.60
C LEU A 338 0.49 9.39 8.91
N SER A 339 1.51 8.64 9.35
CA SER A 339 2.86 9.19 9.58
C SER A 339 3.43 9.81 8.30
N LEU A 340 3.23 9.17 7.14
CA LEU A 340 3.63 9.73 5.86
C LEU A 340 2.87 11.02 5.53
N PHE A 341 1.54 11.06 5.74
CA PHE A 341 0.76 12.29 5.56
C PHE A 341 1.21 13.41 6.51
N VAL A 342 1.50 13.08 7.77
CA VAL A 342 2.08 14.01 8.75
C VAL A 342 3.41 14.56 8.23
N SER A 343 4.32 13.70 7.75
CA SER A 343 5.61 14.14 7.17
C SER A 343 5.44 15.03 5.95
N LEU A 344 4.54 14.69 5.02
CA LEU A 344 4.25 15.48 3.82
C LEU A 344 3.66 16.85 4.18
N LEU A 345 2.73 16.91 5.14
CA LEU A 345 2.14 18.15 5.62
C LEU A 345 3.17 19.03 6.33
N GLN A 346 4.03 18.46 7.17
CA GLN A 346 5.14 19.18 7.81
C GLN A 346 6.08 19.78 6.78
N ARG A 347 6.39 19.03 5.72
CA ARG A 347 7.27 19.55 4.66
C ARG A 347 6.62 20.68 3.89
N LYS A 348 5.31 20.57 3.65
CA LYS A 348 4.50 21.61 3.00
C LYS A 348 4.42 22.89 3.84
N THR A 349 4.22 22.78 5.16
CA THR A 349 4.19 23.95 6.06
C THR A 349 5.54 24.66 6.16
N GLN A 350 6.65 23.95 5.91
CA GLN A 350 8.00 24.51 5.81
C GLN A 350 8.29 25.22 4.46
N GLY A 351 7.29 25.35 3.58
CA GLY A 351 7.44 25.96 2.26
C GLY A 351 7.88 25.01 1.14
N GLY A 352 7.99 23.71 1.43
CA GLY A 352 8.23 22.68 0.42
C GLY A 352 6.97 22.42 -0.42
N ASN A 353 6.66 23.31 -1.36
CA ASN A 353 5.59 23.09 -2.33
C ASN A 353 6.14 22.35 -3.55
N SER A 354 5.90 21.05 -3.61
CA SER A 354 6.19 20.24 -4.80
C SER A 354 4.89 19.67 -5.36
N GLU A 355 4.86 19.52 -6.68
CA GLU A 355 3.78 18.81 -7.37
C GLU A 355 3.60 17.39 -6.81
N PHE A 356 4.69 16.71 -6.42
CA PHE A 356 4.66 15.40 -5.80
C PHE A 356 3.89 15.39 -4.47
N VAL A 357 4.16 16.34 -3.57
CA VAL A 357 3.43 16.45 -2.29
C VAL A 357 1.93 16.70 -2.56
N ASN A 358 1.61 17.55 -3.53
CA ASN A 358 0.23 17.82 -3.93
C ASN A 358 -0.44 16.58 -4.52
N PHE A 359 0.27 15.84 -5.36
CA PHE A 359 -0.20 14.60 -5.98
C PHE A 359 -0.52 13.53 -4.91
N ILE A 360 0.37 13.33 -3.93
CA ILE A 360 0.14 12.35 -2.88
C ILE A 360 -1.01 12.76 -1.96
N LEU A 361 -1.06 14.02 -1.52
CA LEU A 361 -2.14 14.52 -0.67
C LEU A 361 -3.50 14.60 -1.39
N GLY A 362 -3.49 14.91 -2.69
CA GLY A 362 -4.69 14.98 -3.54
C GLY A 362 -5.17 13.62 -4.05
N GLY A 363 -4.28 12.62 -4.10
CA GLY A 363 -4.58 11.24 -4.51
C GLY A 363 -5.41 10.44 -3.51
N HIS A 364 -5.96 11.08 -2.48
CA HIS A 364 -6.63 10.44 -1.34
C HIS A 364 -7.74 9.44 -1.74
N GLY A 365 -8.51 9.72 -2.80
CA GLY A 365 -9.53 8.78 -3.29
C GLY A 365 -8.95 7.44 -3.76
N ARG A 366 -7.67 7.41 -4.18
CA ARG A 366 -6.97 6.19 -4.62
C ARG A 366 -6.29 5.46 -3.47
N TYR A 367 -5.68 6.19 -2.55
CA TYR A 367 -4.94 5.61 -1.41
C TYR A 367 -5.84 5.62 -0.17
N ARG A 368 -6.80 4.68 -0.15
CA ARG A 368 -7.90 4.64 0.84
C ARG A 368 -7.37 4.53 2.28
N TYR A 369 -7.25 5.66 2.98
CA TYR A 369 -7.32 5.64 4.44
C TYR A 369 -8.59 4.88 4.81
N LYS A 370 -8.45 3.79 5.57
CA LYS A 370 -9.60 3.00 5.99
C LYS A 370 -9.93 3.42 7.40
N PRO A 371 -11.01 4.19 7.64
CA PRO A 371 -11.31 4.67 8.99
C PRO A 371 -11.42 3.51 9.98
N ASN A 372 -11.90 2.36 9.51
CA ASN A 372 -12.04 1.09 10.21
C ASN A 372 -10.72 0.37 10.57
N ARG A 373 -9.56 1.00 10.38
CA ARG A 373 -8.28 0.47 10.86
C ARG A 373 -7.79 1.24 12.07
N PRO A 374 -7.11 0.55 13.00
CA PRO A 374 -6.43 1.20 14.10
C PRO A 374 -5.37 2.19 13.60
N THR A 375 -5.24 3.27 14.36
CA THR A 375 -4.30 4.35 14.14
C THR A 375 -3.62 4.72 15.45
N SER A 376 -2.31 4.93 15.43
CA SER A 376 -1.45 5.22 16.57
C SER A 376 -1.80 6.59 17.18
N LYS A 377 -1.79 6.67 18.51
CA LYS A 377 -2.06 7.92 19.22
C LYS A 377 -0.99 9.01 18.95
N PRO A 378 0.32 8.68 18.86
CA PRO A 378 1.34 9.66 18.51
C PRO A 378 1.09 10.35 17.17
N ASP A 379 0.74 9.60 16.11
CA ASP A 379 0.53 10.17 14.78
C ASP A 379 -0.71 11.06 14.70
N ILE A 380 -1.80 10.66 15.35
CA ILE A 380 -3.01 11.50 15.49
C ILE A 380 -2.66 12.80 16.24
N THR A 381 -1.84 12.71 17.29
CA THR A 381 -1.43 13.90 18.07
C THR A 381 -0.60 14.87 17.22
N HIS A 382 0.34 14.36 16.43
CA HIS A 382 1.11 15.17 15.49
C HIS A 382 0.22 15.79 14.40
N LEU A 383 -0.73 15.03 13.86
CA LEU A 383 -1.68 15.55 12.89
C LEU A 383 -2.54 16.67 13.50
N LYS A 384 -3.11 16.46 14.69
CA LYS A 384 -3.85 17.49 15.45
C LYS A 384 -3.00 18.75 15.64
N GLN A 385 -1.73 18.61 15.99
CA GLN A 385 -0.81 19.74 16.15
C GLN A 385 -0.64 20.52 14.85
N ILE A 386 -0.43 19.86 13.72
CA ILE A 386 -0.29 20.50 12.40
C ILE A 386 -1.60 21.20 12.00
N LEU A 387 -2.75 20.53 12.16
CA LEU A 387 -4.06 21.07 11.79
C LEU A 387 -4.47 22.26 12.67
N SER A 388 -4.02 22.30 13.93
CA SER A 388 -4.27 23.42 14.84
C SER A 388 -3.55 24.71 14.43
N GLN A 389 -2.50 24.62 13.61
CA GLN A 389 -1.77 25.77 13.04
C GLN A 389 -2.49 26.33 11.79
N SER A 390 -3.82 26.25 11.77
CA SER A 390 -4.70 26.42 10.60
C SER A 390 -4.54 27.73 9.83
N ALA A 391 -4.08 28.80 10.47
CA ALA A 391 -3.81 30.08 9.82
C ALA A 391 -2.84 29.95 8.62
N HIS A 392 -1.94 28.97 8.65
CA HIS A 392 -0.98 28.73 7.57
C HIS A 392 -1.50 27.77 6.48
N LEU A 393 -2.53 26.97 6.78
CA LEU A 393 -2.99 25.90 5.88
C LEU A 393 -3.75 26.42 4.66
N ASN A 394 -4.40 27.58 4.77
CA ASN A 394 -5.09 28.22 3.64
C ASN A 394 -4.15 28.56 2.47
N HIS A 395 -2.85 28.70 2.73
CA HIS A 395 -1.85 28.94 1.69
C HIS A 395 -1.31 27.66 1.04
N LEU A 396 -1.54 26.49 1.64
CA LEU A 396 -0.92 25.25 1.22
C LEU A 396 -1.61 24.56 0.06
N SER A 397 -2.57 25.17 -0.64
CA SER A 397 -3.27 24.56 -1.79
C SER A 397 -3.73 23.09 -1.56
N ILE A 398 -4.06 22.73 -0.32
CA ILE A 398 -4.63 21.41 -0.01
C ILE A 398 -6.09 21.45 -0.45
N SER A 399 -6.55 20.42 -1.15
CA SER A 399 -7.96 20.36 -1.55
C SER A 399 -8.86 20.37 -0.31
N THR A 400 -10.02 21.01 -0.41
CA THR A 400 -11.00 21.05 0.69
C THR A 400 -11.39 19.65 1.16
N GLU A 401 -11.47 18.69 0.23
CA GLU A 401 -11.74 17.28 0.51
C GLU A 401 -10.61 16.65 1.35
N THR A 402 -9.35 16.80 0.93
CA THR A 402 -8.21 16.27 1.68
C THR A 402 -8.14 16.89 3.07
N PHE A 403 -8.37 18.20 3.19
CA PHE A 403 -8.37 18.88 4.47
C PHE A 403 -9.50 18.38 5.40
N SER A 404 -10.71 18.23 4.87
CA SER A 404 -11.87 17.71 5.62
C SER A 404 -11.61 16.31 6.18
N MET A 405 -11.02 15.42 5.38
CA MET A 405 -10.73 14.06 5.86
C MET A 405 -9.53 14.04 6.82
N LEU A 406 -8.51 14.89 6.67
CA LEU A 406 -7.48 15.02 7.70
C LEU A 406 -8.07 15.53 9.03
N GLN A 407 -9.02 16.46 8.99
CA GLN A 407 -9.76 16.90 10.18
C GLN A 407 -10.59 15.77 10.80
N GLU A 408 -11.26 14.96 9.97
CA GLU A 408 -11.99 13.78 10.40
C GLU A 408 -11.03 12.76 11.06
N ILE A 409 -9.86 12.50 10.47
CA ILE A 409 -8.85 11.60 11.03
C ILE A 409 -8.35 12.10 12.40
N ALA A 410 -8.15 13.40 12.52
CA ALA A 410 -7.71 14.06 13.74
C ALA A 410 -8.84 14.27 14.75
N SER A 411 -10.09 13.90 14.45
CA SER A 411 -11.20 14.10 15.36
C SER A 411 -11.12 13.14 16.57
N PRO A 412 -11.70 13.51 17.73
CA PRO A 412 -11.87 12.59 18.85
C PRO A 412 -12.71 11.35 18.47
N SER A 413 -13.64 11.49 17.53
CA SER A 413 -14.48 10.37 17.09
C SER A 413 -13.67 9.31 16.36
N GLN A 414 -12.70 9.70 15.54
CA GLN A 414 -11.82 8.75 14.88
C GLN A 414 -10.88 8.03 15.86
N GLU A 415 -10.40 8.71 16.91
CA GLU A 415 -9.61 8.06 17.98
C GLU A 415 -10.43 6.97 18.69
N MET A 416 -11.71 7.27 18.97
CA MET A 416 -12.63 6.28 19.52
C MET A 416 -12.94 5.16 18.55
N TRP A 417 -13.25 5.49 17.31
CA TRP A 417 -13.52 4.52 16.26
C TRP A 417 -12.34 3.57 16.04
N SER A 418 -11.11 4.09 15.98
CA SER A 418 -9.86 3.33 15.94
C SER A 418 -9.75 2.38 17.14
N THR A 419 -10.11 2.85 18.34
CA THR A 419 -10.11 2.03 19.56
C THR A 419 -11.12 0.88 19.49
N PHE A 420 -12.35 1.15 19.01
CA PHE A 420 -13.31 0.07 18.73
C PHE A 420 -12.76 -0.91 17.69
N CYS A 421 -12.17 -0.41 16.59
CA CYS A 421 -11.61 -1.24 15.52
C CYS A 421 -10.51 -2.18 16.01
N ARG A 422 -9.63 -1.72 16.92
CA ARG A 422 -8.60 -2.58 17.56
C ARG A 422 -9.19 -3.82 18.22
N HIS A 423 -10.37 -3.69 18.80
CA HIS A 423 -11.03 -4.77 19.52
C HIS A 423 -12.09 -5.50 18.65
N TRP A 424 -12.48 -4.93 17.51
CA TRP A 424 -13.34 -5.57 16.52
C TRP A 424 -12.61 -6.54 15.60
N THR A 425 -11.31 -6.43 15.41
CA THR A 425 -10.57 -7.46 14.67
C THR A 425 -10.21 -8.61 15.59
N PHE A 426 -10.72 -9.81 15.31
CA PHE A 426 -10.27 -10.99 16.03
C PHE A 426 -8.75 -11.16 15.86
N PRO A 427 -7.96 -11.24 16.96
CA PRO A 427 -6.52 -11.22 16.87
C PRO A 427 -5.99 -12.35 16.00
N GLY A 428 -5.20 -12.01 14.98
CA GLY A 428 -4.61 -12.98 14.06
C GLY A 428 -5.45 -13.36 12.85
N VAL A 429 -6.57 -12.70 12.55
CA VAL A 429 -7.14 -12.80 11.19
C VAL A 429 -6.41 -11.77 10.32
N PRO A 430 -5.62 -12.18 9.32
CA PRO A 430 -4.86 -11.23 8.51
C PRO A 430 -5.83 -10.26 7.81
N PRO A 431 -5.54 -8.94 7.81
CA PRO A 431 -6.40 -7.94 7.20
C PRO A 431 -6.54 -8.07 5.68
N PHE A 432 -5.64 -8.84 5.06
CA PHE A 432 -5.49 -8.98 3.61
C PHE A 432 -6.67 -9.65 2.93
N ASN A 433 -7.47 -10.42 3.66
CA ASN A 433 -8.80 -10.79 3.18
C ASN A 433 -9.72 -9.59 3.39
N LEU A 434 -9.53 -8.54 2.60
CA LEU A 434 -10.36 -7.33 2.58
C LEU A 434 -11.84 -7.65 2.34
N ASP A 435 -12.12 -8.85 1.83
CA ASP A 435 -13.44 -9.41 1.57
C ASP A 435 -13.87 -10.47 2.58
N SER A 436 -13.01 -10.82 3.54
CA SER A 436 -13.47 -11.52 4.74
C SER A 436 -13.98 -10.51 5.74
N ILE A 437 -15.15 -10.83 6.27
CA ILE A 437 -15.73 -10.11 7.39
C ILE A 437 -14.76 -10.17 8.57
N HIS A 438 -14.27 -9.02 9.03
CA HIS A 438 -13.63 -8.92 10.34
C HIS A 438 -14.65 -9.32 11.42
N LEU A 439 -14.56 -10.56 11.89
CA LEU A 439 -15.41 -11.08 12.94
C LEU A 439 -14.98 -10.46 14.28
N ARG A 440 -15.95 -9.95 15.04
CA ARG A 440 -15.78 -9.07 16.20
C ARG A 440 -15.51 -9.83 17.49
N SER A 441 -14.76 -9.28 18.44
CA SER A 441 -14.39 -9.98 19.69
C SER A 441 -14.35 -9.09 20.94
N ILE A 442 -15.05 -7.94 20.94
CA ILE A 442 -15.02 -7.03 22.10
C ILE A 442 -15.74 -7.70 23.28
N SER A 443 -15.03 -7.92 24.39
CA SER A 443 -15.63 -8.43 25.62
C SER A 443 -16.67 -7.44 26.19
N SER A 444 -17.67 -7.95 26.89
CA SER A 444 -18.74 -7.13 27.45
C SER A 444 -18.25 -5.99 28.37
N PRO A 445 -17.31 -6.21 29.31
CA PRO A 445 -16.81 -5.13 30.17
C PRO A 445 -16.13 -4.00 29.40
N LEU A 446 -15.29 -4.36 28.43
CA LEU A 446 -14.56 -3.39 27.60
C LEU A 446 -15.53 -2.61 26.71
N ARG A 447 -16.53 -3.28 26.14
CA ARG A 447 -17.58 -2.66 25.34
C ARG A 447 -18.33 -1.59 26.13
N ILE A 448 -18.75 -1.92 27.36
CA ILE A 448 -19.43 -0.97 28.26
C ILE A 448 -18.54 0.25 28.51
N GLN A 449 -17.25 0.04 28.78
CA GLN A 449 -16.30 1.12 28.99
C GLN A 449 -16.16 2.03 27.75
N LEU A 450 -16.00 1.44 26.56
CA LEU A 450 -15.87 2.20 25.31
C LEU A 450 -17.16 2.94 24.96
N CYS A 451 -18.33 2.32 25.14
CA CYS A 451 -19.63 2.97 24.95
C CYS A 451 -19.85 4.12 25.94
N HIS A 452 -19.44 3.96 27.20
CA HIS A 452 -19.47 5.05 28.19
C HIS A 452 -18.58 6.23 27.76
N HIS A 453 -17.36 5.93 27.30
CA HIS A 453 -16.43 6.97 26.85
C HIS A 453 -16.98 7.70 25.62
N LEU A 454 -17.53 6.98 24.64
CA LEU A 454 -18.19 7.57 23.47
C LEU A 454 -19.35 8.50 23.87
N LEU A 455 -20.22 8.05 24.78
CA LEU A 455 -21.31 8.88 25.30
C LEU A 455 -20.77 10.14 25.98
N SER A 456 -19.71 10.01 26.78
CA SER A 456 -19.06 11.16 27.41
C SER A 456 -18.60 12.17 26.36
N LEU A 457 -17.85 11.77 25.33
CA LEU A 457 -17.37 12.69 24.29
C LEU A 457 -18.51 13.44 23.59
N ILE A 458 -19.63 12.77 23.37
CA ILE A 458 -20.79 13.37 22.70
C ILE A 458 -21.51 14.36 23.60
N LEU A 459 -21.68 14.03 24.89
CA LEU A 459 -22.25 14.96 25.86
C LEU A 459 -21.38 16.22 26.04
N HIS A 460 -20.06 16.11 25.83
CA HIS A 460 -19.14 17.25 25.84
C HIS A 460 -19.04 17.98 24.48
N GLY A 461 -19.75 17.51 23.45
CA GLY A 461 -19.72 18.10 22.11
C GLY A 461 -18.43 17.85 21.32
N GLU A 462 -17.59 16.90 21.76
CA GLU A 462 -16.34 16.52 21.11
C GLU A 462 -16.55 15.52 19.96
N CYS A 463 -17.72 14.89 19.90
CA CYS A 463 -18.12 13.94 18.88
C CYS A 463 -19.54 14.27 18.39
N SER A 464 -19.81 13.94 17.13
CA SER A 464 -21.12 14.15 16.51
C SER A 464 -22.07 12.97 16.76
N LEU A 465 -23.36 13.20 16.58
CA LEU A 465 -24.36 12.11 16.56
C LEU A 465 -24.08 11.09 15.44
N ALA A 466 -23.47 11.52 14.34
CA ALA A 466 -23.12 10.65 13.22
C ALA A 466 -22.12 9.55 13.64
N ASP A 467 -21.19 9.88 14.54
CA ASP A 467 -20.19 8.94 15.04
C ASP A 467 -20.82 7.81 15.88
N ILE A 468 -21.83 8.15 16.70
CA ILE A 468 -22.64 7.13 17.41
C ILE A 468 -23.34 6.21 16.41
N TYR A 469 -23.93 6.76 15.34
CA TYR A 469 -24.61 5.92 14.35
C TYR A 469 -23.63 5.01 13.63
N GLN A 470 -22.43 5.50 13.34
CA GLN A 470 -21.41 4.68 12.74
C GLN A 470 -21.08 3.49 13.66
N ILE A 471 -20.80 3.73 14.94
CA ILE A 471 -20.50 2.64 15.90
C ILE A 471 -21.68 1.70 16.09
N ALA A 472 -22.87 2.25 16.31
CA ALA A 472 -24.09 1.48 16.53
C ALA A 472 -24.54 0.68 15.30
N SER A 473 -24.29 1.18 14.08
CA SER A 473 -24.61 0.46 12.85
C SER A 473 -23.63 -0.66 12.54
N TYR A 474 -22.38 -0.51 12.97
CA TYR A 474 -21.35 -1.54 12.82
C TYR A 474 -21.37 -2.58 13.93
N ASP A 475 -21.85 -2.24 15.13
CA ASP A 475 -21.92 -3.16 16.27
C ASP A 475 -23.25 -3.05 17.02
N ILE A 476 -24.07 -4.09 16.83
CA ILE A 476 -25.41 -4.21 17.38
C ILE A 476 -25.41 -4.37 18.91
N GLU A 477 -24.37 -4.95 19.47
CA GLU A 477 -24.25 -5.08 20.92
C GLU A 477 -23.77 -3.76 21.52
N CYS A 478 -22.91 -3.02 20.82
CA CYS A 478 -22.61 -1.62 21.18
C CYS A 478 -23.88 -0.76 21.15
N HIS A 479 -24.73 -0.91 20.13
CA HIS A 479 -26.01 -0.21 20.05
C HIS A 479 -26.91 -0.50 21.28
N LYS A 480 -27.08 -1.78 21.64
CA LYS A 480 -27.83 -2.18 22.85
C LYS A 480 -27.21 -1.61 24.12
N THR A 481 -25.88 -1.64 24.21
CA THR A 481 -25.14 -1.10 25.34
C THR A 481 -25.36 0.40 25.47
N LEU A 482 -25.28 1.16 24.37
CA LEU A 482 -25.56 2.60 24.35
C LEU A 482 -26.98 2.91 24.81
N ILE A 483 -27.99 2.17 24.33
CA ILE A 483 -29.39 2.30 24.78
C ILE A 483 -29.51 2.08 26.30
N HIS A 484 -28.90 1.01 26.80
CA HIS A 484 -28.93 0.67 28.23
C HIS A 484 -28.24 1.73 29.10
N LEU A 485 -27.10 2.25 28.63
CA LEU A 485 -26.39 3.32 29.32
C LEU A 485 -27.22 4.60 29.34
N LEU A 486 -27.81 5.01 28.22
CA LEU A 486 -28.69 6.19 28.15
C LEU A 486 -29.91 6.06 29.07
N ALA A 487 -30.52 4.89 29.16
CA ALA A 487 -31.65 4.64 30.06
C ALA A 487 -31.27 4.74 31.55
N LYS A 488 -29.99 4.53 31.88
CA LYS A 488 -29.45 4.64 33.25
C LYS A 488 -28.85 6.00 33.57
N SER A 489 -28.56 6.82 32.56
CA SER A 489 -27.96 8.13 32.74
C SER A 489 -28.93 9.06 33.47
N THR A 490 -28.51 9.55 34.63
CA THR A 490 -29.18 10.63 35.36
C THR A 490 -28.31 11.88 35.31
N THR A 491 -28.84 13.00 34.82
CA THR A 491 -28.13 14.30 34.82
C THR A 491 -28.96 15.36 35.53
N THR A 492 -28.26 16.32 36.13
CA THR A 492 -28.85 17.53 36.72
C THR A 492 -28.86 18.71 35.74
N SER A 493 -28.19 18.59 34.60
CA SER A 493 -28.08 19.63 33.58
C SER A 493 -29.20 19.47 32.54
N GLU A 494 -30.02 20.52 32.35
CA GLU A 494 -31.13 20.52 31.37
C GLU A 494 -30.62 20.29 29.94
N ALA A 495 -29.50 20.92 29.56
CA ALA A 495 -28.89 20.76 28.24
C ALA A 495 -28.39 19.32 27.98
N GLU A 496 -27.83 18.67 28.99
CA GLU A 496 -27.44 17.26 28.89
C GLU A 496 -28.67 16.35 28.84
N ALA A 497 -29.73 16.68 29.59
CA ALA A 497 -30.98 15.92 29.58
C ALA A 497 -31.62 15.94 28.19
N ASP A 498 -31.64 17.10 27.53
CA ASP A 498 -32.13 17.26 26.15
C ASP A 498 -31.26 16.48 25.15
N CYS A 499 -29.94 16.49 25.34
CA CYS A 499 -29.01 15.71 24.52
C CYS A 499 -29.24 14.21 24.69
N ILE A 500 -29.38 13.72 25.93
CA ILE A 500 -29.68 12.32 26.25
C ILE A 500 -31.03 11.92 25.67
N ALA A 501 -32.06 12.76 25.79
CA ALA A 501 -33.38 12.50 25.22
C ALA A 501 -33.31 12.40 23.69
N THR A 502 -32.59 13.31 23.03
CA THR A 502 -32.37 13.30 21.58
C THR A 502 -31.62 12.04 21.14
N LEU A 503 -30.56 11.67 21.87
CA LEU A 503 -29.78 10.45 21.61
C LEU A 503 -30.64 9.20 21.75
N HIS A 504 -31.42 9.13 22.83
CA HIS A 504 -32.33 8.04 23.09
C HIS A 504 -33.39 7.95 21.99
N GLU A 505 -34.10 9.04 21.68
CA GLU A 505 -35.07 9.08 20.59
C GLU A 505 -34.46 8.65 19.26
N THR A 506 -33.26 9.13 18.93
CA THR A 506 -32.68 8.84 17.62
C THR A 506 -32.14 7.41 17.50
N LEU A 507 -31.56 6.85 18.58
CA LEU A 507 -31.16 5.44 18.63
C LEU A 507 -32.35 4.49 18.62
N PHE A 508 -33.47 4.85 19.26
CA PHE A 508 -34.70 4.05 19.24
C PHE A 508 -35.50 4.18 17.93
N SER A 509 -35.56 5.37 17.34
CA SER A 509 -36.34 5.65 16.13
C SER A 509 -35.70 5.10 14.86
N ARG A 510 -34.36 5.03 14.81
CA ARG A 510 -33.68 4.27 13.76
C ARG A 510 -33.88 2.79 14.01
N SER A 511 -34.88 2.25 13.33
CA SER A 511 -35.19 0.83 13.24
C SER A 511 -33.95 -0.02 12.93
N THR A 512 -33.22 -0.43 13.97
CA THR A 512 -32.16 -1.45 13.95
C THR A 512 -30.95 -1.05 13.08
N PRO A 513 -29.72 -1.54 13.33
CA PRO A 513 -28.82 -1.70 12.20
C PRO A 513 -29.62 -2.50 11.17
N PRO A 514 -29.76 -2.05 9.90
CA PRO A 514 -30.65 -2.70 8.95
C PRO A 514 -30.36 -4.18 9.07
N LEU A 515 -31.36 -4.98 9.45
CA LEU A 515 -31.29 -6.42 9.33
C LEU A 515 -31.04 -6.62 7.84
N HIS A 516 -29.76 -6.71 7.49
CA HIS A 516 -29.32 -6.93 6.15
C HIS A 516 -29.89 -8.30 5.88
N SER A 517 -30.95 -8.33 5.09
CA SER A 517 -31.47 -9.58 4.61
C SER A 517 -30.64 -9.93 3.40
N LEU A 518 -30.18 -11.17 3.35
CA LEU A 518 -29.42 -11.71 2.24
C LEU A 518 -30.25 -11.59 0.96
N LEU A 519 -31.57 -11.52 1.07
CA LEU A 519 -32.53 -11.30 -0.01
C LEU A 519 -32.48 -9.89 -0.63
N LYS A 520 -32.07 -8.86 0.13
CA LYS A 520 -32.20 -7.44 -0.29
C LYS A 520 -30.87 -6.81 -0.71
N ASN A 521 -29.76 -7.23 -0.11
CA ASN A 521 -28.45 -6.62 -0.35
C ASN A 521 -27.58 -7.53 -1.23
N LYS A 522 -27.34 -7.10 -2.48
CA LYS A 522 -26.59 -7.87 -3.48
C LYS A 522 -25.07 -7.73 -3.38
N VAL A 523 -24.53 -7.01 -2.39
CA VAL A 523 -23.09 -6.84 -2.21
C VAL A 523 -22.52 -8.07 -1.49
N ARG A 524 -22.08 -9.07 -2.26
CA ARG A 524 -21.63 -10.38 -1.77
C ARG A 524 -20.46 -10.30 -0.77
N ASN A 525 -19.56 -9.33 -0.92
CA ASN A 525 -18.37 -9.16 -0.05
C ASN A 525 -18.75 -8.80 1.40
N GLN A 526 -20.00 -8.39 1.66
CA GLN A 526 -20.49 -8.12 3.02
C GLN A 526 -21.03 -9.36 3.74
N TRP A 527 -21.12 -10.49 3.03
CA TRP A 527 -21.73 -11.72 3.51
C TRP A 527 -20.78 -12.91 3.58
N CYS A 528 -19.68 -12.92 2.82
CA CYS A 528 -18.72 -14.01 2.90
C CYS A 528 -17.83 -13.85 4.13
N THR A 529 -17.83 -14.84 5.02
CA THR A 529 -16.98 -14.80 6.22
C THR A 529 -15.54 -15.25 5.95
N GLY A 530 -15.30 -15.92 4.82
CA GLY A 530 -14.04 -16.60 4.52
C GLY A 530 -13.85 -17.92 5.26
N ILE A 531 -14.81 -18.32 6.10
CA ILE A 531 -14.83 -19.62 6.78
C ILE A 531 -15.54 -20.63 5.89
N TYR A 532 -14.97 -21.82 5.77
CA TYR A 532 -15.57 -22.92 5.04
C TYR A 532 -15.33 -24.26 5.74
N GLN A 533 -16.19 -25.24 5.45
CA GLN A 533 -16.02 -26.61 5.92
C GLN A 533 -15.94 -27.58 4.73
N GLU A 534 -15.05 -28.57 4.84
CA GLU A 534 -14.98 -29.67 3.88
C GLU A 534 -16.09 -30.69 4.16
N SER A 535 -16.78 -31.12 3.11
CA SER A 535 -17.81 -32.14 3.24
C SER A 535 -17.17 -33.50 3.54
N SER A 536 -17.55 -34.12 4.65
CA SER A 536 -17.02 -35.41 5.16
C SER A 536 -17.37 -36.64 4.30
N THR A 537 -17.78 -36.45 3.04
CA THR A 537 -18.20 -37.55 2.14
C THR A 537 -17.08 -38.47 1.71
N SER A 538 -15.82 -38.17 2.01
CA SER A 538 -14.70 -39.07 1.72
C SER A 538 -14.68 -40.23 2.73
N THR A 539 -14.90 -41.45 2.25
CA THR A 539 -14.87 -42.73 3.00
C THR A 539 -13.47 -43.12 3.52
N SER A 540 -12.54 -42.16 3.56
CA SER A 540 -11.21 -42.33 4.11
C SER A 540 -11.31 -42.44 5.65
N ASN A 541 -11.17 -43.66 6.17
CA ASN A 541 -11.32 -44.05 7.57
C ASN A 541 -10.35 -43.38 8.60
N GLN A 542 -9.68 -42.27 8.28
CA GLN A 542 -8.57 -41.77 9.10
C GLN A 542 -8.78 -40.42 9.81
N SER A 543 -9.85 -39.66 9.56
CA SER A 543 -10.19 -38.54 10.46
C SER A 543 -11.70 -38.28 10.48
N THR A 544 -12.33 -38.51 11.63
CA THR A 544 -13.77 -38.29 11.84
C THR A 544 -14.15 -36.83 12.09
N HIS A 545 -13.19 -35.90 12.07
CA HIS A 545 -13.44 -34.50 12.37
C HIS A 545 -13.70 -33.69 11.11
N SER A 546 -14.85 -33.02 11.05
CA SER A 546 -15.14 -32.00 10.03
C SER A 546 -14.07 -30.91 10.11
N LYS A 547 -13.29 -30.78 9.03
CA LYS A 547 -12.23 -29.77 8.95
C LYS A 547 -12.84 -28.42 8.60
N VAL A 548 -12.80 -27.50 9.55
CA VAL A 548 -13.17 -26.09 9.33
C VAL A 548 -11.89 -25.33 9.01
N MET A 549 -11.90 -24.50 7.97
CA MET A 549 -10.74 -23.74 7.52
C MET A 549 -11.12 -22.28 7.27
N ILE A 550 -10.13 -21.39 7.35
CA ILE A 550 -10.22 -20.01 6.86
C ILE A 550 -9.40 -19.90 5.58
N GLY A 551 -9.98 -19.30 4.55
CA GLY A 551 -9.17 -18.85 3.41
C GLY A 551 -10.02 -18.56 2.17
N HIS A 552 -9.99 -17.31 1.71
CA HIS A 552 -10.52 -16.96 0.39
C HIS A 552 -9.58 -17.45 -0.73
N TYR A 553 -8.27 -17.35 -0.52
CA TYR A 553 -7.25 -17.62 -1.56
C TYR A 553 -7.09 -19.08 -1.97
N GLN A 554 -7.38 -20.05 -1.09
CA GLN A 554 -7.32 -21.48 -1.47
C GLN A 554 -8.46 -21.88 -2.41
N TYR A 555 -9.53 -21.08 -2.43
CA TYR A 555 -10.70 -21.25 -3.28
C TYR A 555 -10.86 -20.12 -4.30
N ASP A 556 -9.77 -19.39 -4.56
CA ASP A 556 -9.67 -18.55 -5.74
C ASP A 556 -9.80 -19.53 -6.92
N GLY A 557 -10.95 -19.56 -7.57
CA GLY A 557 -11.29 -20.62 -8.52
C GLY A 557 -10.30 -20.74 -9.68
N TYR A 558 -9.37 -19.79 -9.80
CA TYR A 558 -8.28 -19.77 -10.76
C TYR A 558 -7.37 -20.96 -10.49
N TYR A 559 -7.08 -21.25 -9.22
CA TYR A 559 -6.33 -22.43 -8.82
C TYR A 559 -7.12 -23.73 -9.00
N ILE A 560 -8.42 -23.74 -8.77
CA ILE A 560 -9.24 -24.96 -8.93
C ILE A 560 -9.42 -25.32 -10.42
N GLU A 561 -9.62 -24.31 -11.28
CA GLU A 561 -9.66 -24.53 -12.73
C GLU A 561 -8.28 -24.91 -13.30
N HIS A 562 -7.18 -24.30 -12.83
CA HIS A 562 -5.82 -24.62 -13.31
C HIS A 562 -5.26 -25.95 -12.78
N LEU A 563 -5.58 -26.35 -11.55
CA LEU A 563 -5.08 -27.60 -10.97
C LEU A 563 -5.88 -28.84 -11.40
N GLY A 564 -6.94 -28.68 -12.18
CA GLY A 564 -7.72 -29.80 -12.70
C GLY A 564 -8.44 -30.62 -11.62
N LEU A 565 -8.62 -30.07 -10.41
CA LEU A 565 -9.23 -30.71 -9.24
C LEU A 565 -10.77 -30.78 -9.34
N ARG A 566 -11.30 -31.23 -10.49
CA ARG A 566 -12.75 -31.32 -10.75
C ARG A 566 -13.48 -32.38 -9.91
N SER A 567 -12.78 -33.19 -9.12
CA SER A 567 -13.36 -34.34 -8.40
C SER A 567 -13.51 -34.15 -6.90
N LEU A 568 -13.09 -33.03 -6.31
CA LEU A 568 -13.28 -32.79 -4.88
C LEU A 568 -14.71 -32.27 -4.62
N PRO A 569 -15.40 -32.78 -3.57
CA PRO A 569 -16.70 -32.25 -3.18
C PRO A 569 -16.56 -30.76 -2.87
N ALA A 570 -17.48 -29.95 -3.41
CA ALA A 570 -17.46 -28.51 -3.18
C ALA A 570 -17.60 -28.22 -1.68
N PRO A 571 -16.78 -27.32 -1.11
CA PRO A 571 -16.85 -26.97 0.29
C PRO A 571 -18.14 -26.18 0.56
N GLU A 572 -18.53 -26.16 1.82
CA GLU A 572 -19.64 -25.32 2.27
C GLU A 572 -19.08 -24.03 2.85
N LEU A 573 -19.45 -22.90 2.25
CA LEU A 573 -19.02 -21.56 2.65
C LEU A 573 -19.95 -20.99 3.70
N LEU A 574 -19.43 -20.44 4.78
CA LEU A 574 -20.24 -19.74 5.77
C LEU A 574 -20.55 -18.31 5.28
N LEU A 575 -21.83 -18.08 4.97
CA LEU A 575 -22.39 -16.79 4.58
C LEU A 575 -23.14 -16.18 5.77
N GLY A 576 -22.75 -14.99 6.20
CA GLY A 576 -23.44 -14.23 7.24
C GLY A 576 -23.02 -12.77 7.16
N HIS A 577 -23.91 -11.82 7.41
CA HIS A 577 -23.53 -10.41 7.31
C HIS A 577 -22.48 -10.05 8.37
N ARG A 578 -21.59 -9.09 8.08
CA ARG A 578 -20.52 -8.71 9.02
C ARG A 578 -20.97 -8.27 10.40
N THR A 579 -22.17 -7.71 10.47
CA THR A 579 -22.77 -7.23 11.71
C THR A 579 -23.52 -8.33 12.48
N SER A 580 -23.66 -9.52 11.89
CA SER A 580 -24.44 -10.64 12.42
C SER A 580 -23.63 -11.66 13.21
N LEU A 581 -22.31 -11.72 13.00
CA LEU A 581 -21.42 -12.70 13.62
C LEU A 581 -20.37 -12.03 14.51
N HIS A 582 -20.00 -12.73 15.58
CA HIS A 582 -18.93 -12.33 16.50
C HIS A 582 -18.32 -13.55 17.21
N TRP A 583 -17.05 -13.42 17.57
CA TRP A 583 -16.32 -14.33 18.45
C TRP A 583 -16.64 -14.00 19.90
N THR A 584 -17.31 -14.93 20.58
CA THR A 584 -17.62 -14.82 22.01
C THR A 584 -16.58 -15.60 22.80
N PRO A 585 -15.87 -14.98 23.77
CA PRO A 585 -15.01 -15.72 24.69
C PRO A 585 -15.79 -16.85 25.37
N VAL A 586 -15.20 -18.04 25.51
CA VAL A 586 -15.91 -19.20 26.08
C VAL A 586 -16.47 -18.92 27.47
N PHE A 587 -15.78 -18.12 28.28
CA PHE A 587 -16.29 -17.67 29.58
C PHE A 587 -17.62 -16.90 29.46
N ASP A 588 -17.70 -15.98 28.50
CA ASP A 588 -18.93 -15.21 28.25
C ASP A 588 -20.02 -16.11 27.65
N PHE A 589 -19.65 -17.06 26.79
CA PHE A 589 -20.57 -18.03 26.20
C PHE A 589 -21.23 -18.95 27.25
N LEU A 590 -20.48 -19.35 28.28
CA LEU A 590 -20.95 -20.21 29.37
C LEU A 590 -21.80 -19.47 30.40
N THR A 591 -21.57 -18.17 30.61
CA THR A 591 -22.30 -17.37 31.59
C THR A 591 -23.63 -16.82 31.08
N GLN A 592 -23.85 -16.85 29.77
CA GLN A 592 -25.11 -16.41 29.17
C GLN A 592 -26.19 -17.50 29.32
N GLU A 593 -27.28 -17.17 30.03
CA GLU A 593 -28.40 -18.09 30.32
C GLU A 593 -29.05 -18.75 29.09
N ASN A 594 -28.81 -18.24 27.87
CA ASN A 594 -29.38 -18.75 26.62
C ASN A 594 -28.34 -19.08 25.53
N HIS A 595 -27.06 -19.32 25.89
CA HIS A 595 -25.96 -19.71 24.97
C HIS A 595 -26.12 -19.10 23.57
N GLN A 596 -25.76 -17.82 23.39
CA GLN A 596 -26.01 -17.04 22.18
C GLN A 596 -25.71 -17.84 20.90
N ASN A 597 -26.78 -18.36 20.27
CA ASN A 597 -26.86 -18.90 18.91
C ASN A 597 -25.49 -19.27 18.30
N PRO A 598 -24.83 -20.33 18.79
CA PRO A 598 -23.52 -20.72 18.27
C PRO A 598 -23.67 -21.17 16.82
N VAL A 599 -22.71 -20.80 15.98
CA VAL A 599 -22.65 -21.28 14.60
C VAL A 599 -22.32 -22.77 14.64
N ARG A 600 -23.28 -23.57 14.19
CA ARG A 600 -23.20 -25.03 14.16
C ARG A 600 -22.48 -25.49 12.90
N VAL A 601 -21.70 -26.55 13.04
CA VAL A 601 -21.00 -27.27 11.96
C VAL A 601 -21.79 -28.55 11.67
N THR A 602 -21.75 -29.05 10.44
CA THR A 602 -22.36 -30.36 10.14
C THR A 602 -21.71 -31.44 11.01
N GLY A 603 -22.54 -32.15 11.78
CA GLY A 603 -22.10 -32.96 12.91
C GLY A 603 -21.12 -34.08 12.53
N ASP A 604 -20.32 -34.47 13.51
CA ASP A 604 -19.31 -35.54 13.48
C ASP A 604 -19.86 -36.97 13.27
N GLY A 605 -21.15 -37.10 12.93
CA GLY A 605 -21.87 -38.37 12.84
C GLY A 605 -22.29 -38.97 14.20
N HIS A 606 -21.91 -38.37 15.34
CA HIS A 606 -22.26 -38.86 16.68
C HIS A 606 -23.49 -38.18 17.30
N GLY A 607 -24.18 -37.32 16.54
CA GLY A 607 -25.38 -36.62 17.01
C GLY A 607 -25.11 -35.57 18.09
N ARG A 608 -23.84 -35.21 18.32
CA ARG A 608 -23.46 -34.12 19.22
C ARG A 608 -23.48 -32.81 18.45
N ASP A 609 -23.91 -31.75 19.12
CA ASP A 609 -23.77 -30.40 18.60
C ASP A 609 -22.28 -30.04 18.52
N THR A 610 -21.85 -29.58 17.36
CA THR A 610 -20.50 -29.09 17.07
C THR A 610 -20.56 -27.64 16.64
N PHE A 611 -19.65 -26.82 17.16
CA PHE A 611 -19.58 -25.38 16.94
C PHE A 611 -18.27 -24.99 16.26
N ILE A 612 -18.22 -23.77 15.72
CA ILE A 612 -16.95 -23.18 15.27
C ILE A 612 -16.25 -22.52 16.44
N ALA A 613 -15.02 -22.94 16.72
CA ALA A 613 -14.13 -22.33 17.69
C ALA A 613 -12.96 -21.62 17.02
N GLY A 614 -12.41 -20.64 17.73
CA GLY A 614 -11.25 -19.86 17.33
C GLY A 614 -10.30 -19.65 18.51
N ILE A 615 -9.00 -19.88 18.29
CA ILE A 615 -7.95 -19.50 19.23
C ILE A 615 -7.00 -18.52 18.53
N PRO A 616 -6.82 -17.28 19.06
CA PRO A 616 -5.85 -16.35 18.53
C PRO A 616 -4.43 -16.87 18.80
N SER A 617 -3.63 -17.05 17.75
CA SER A 617 -2.23 -17.45 17.87
C SER A 617 -1.33 -16.22 17.75
N HIS A 618 -0.95 -15.65 18.89
CA HIS A 618 -0.05 -14.49 18.99
C HIS A 618 1.29 -14.71 18.27
N LEU A 619 1.82 -15.94 18.28
CA LEU A 619 3.08 -16.28 17.62
C LEU A 619 3.02 -16.26 16.10
N ARG A 620 1.82 -16.43 15.52
CA ARG A 620 1.64 -16.60 14.07
C ARG A 620 0.92 -15.41 13.44
N GLY A 621 0.36 -14.52 14.26
CA GLY A 621 -0.66 -13.56 13.83
C GLY A 621 -1.77 -14.26 13.03
N GLN A 622 -2.05 -15.52 13.36
CA GLN A 622 -3.05 -16.37 12.73
C GLN A 622 -4.11 -16.74 13.76
N VAL A 623 -5.29 -17.11 13.29
CA VAL A 623 -6.32 -17.72 14.13
C VAL A 623 -6.40 -19.19 13.78
N GLY A 624 -6.26 -20.04 14.79
CA GLY A 624 -6.65 -21.43 14.68
C GLY A 624 -8.17 -21.52 14.73
N ILE A 625 -8.82 -21.74 13.58
CA ILE A 625 -10.26 -22.08 13.54
C ILE A 625 -10.40 -23.59 13.40
N PHE A 626 -11.28 -24.17 14.21
CA PHE A 626 -11.57 -25.59 14.19
C PHE A 626 -13.02 -25.85 14.66
N ALA A 627 -13.51 -27.06 14.39
CA ALA A 627 -14.78 -27.52 14.97
C ALA A 627 -14.56 -28.01 16.40
N ILE A 628 -15.41 -27.60 17.33
CA ILE A 628 -15.39 -28.03 18.74
C ILE A 628 -16.72 -28.69 19.12
N GLY A 629 -16.68 -29.74 19.93
CA GLY A 629 -17.89 -30.33 20.49
C GLY A 629 -18.57 -29.42 21.51
N SER A 630 -19.84 -29.68 21.80
CA SER A 630 -20.61 -29.01 22.86
C SER A 630 -20.05 -29.24 24.28
N ASP A 631 -19.15 -30.21 24.45
CA ASP A 631 -18.34 -30.41 25.67
C ASP A 631 -17.16 -29.42 25.78
N LEU A 632 -16.92 -28.61 24.74
CA LEU A 632 -15.87 -27.59 24.65
C LEU A 632 -14.46 -28.15 24.88
N VAL A 633 -14.25 -29.43 24.57
CA VAL A 633 -12.93 -30.06 24.64
C VAL A 633 -12.12 -29.66 23.43
N VAL A 634 -11.04 -28.91 23.65
CA VAL A 634 -10.10 -28.51 22.59
C VAL A 634 -9.38 -29.76 22.05
N PRO A 635 -9.37 -30.00 20.73
CA PRO A 635 -8.64 -31.13 20.15
C PRO A 635 -7.15 -31.09 20.50
N GLU A 636 -6.51 -32.27 20.62
CA GLU A 636 -5.10 -32.38 21.06
C GLU A 636 -4.14 -31.57 20.18
N GLU A 637 -4.41 -31.49 18.87
CA GLU A 637 -3.68 -30.66 17.89
C GLU A 637 -3.70 -29.16 18.21
N TRP A 638 -4.71 -28.68 18.94
CA TRP A 638 -4.86 -27.28 19.36
C TRP A 638 -4.60 -27.07 20.86
N ALA A 639 -4.40 -28.14 21.63
CA ALA A 639 -4.25 -28.06 23.09
C ALA A 639 -3.01 -27.24 23.51
N SER A 640 -1.97 -27.19 22.66
CA SER A 640 -0.76 -26.40 22.92
C SER A 640 -0.99 -24.88 22.94
N PHE A 641 -2.11 -24.39 22.40
CA PHE A 641 -2.39 -22.95 22.34
C PHE A 641 -3.04 -22.39 23.64
N SER A 642 -3.35 -23.28 24.60
CA SER A 642 -3.84 -22.97 25.96
C SER A 642 -5.16 -22.21 26.06
N ILE A 643 -5.87 -22.48 27.15
CA ILE A 643 -7.33 -22.34 27.34
C ILE A 643 -7.80 -20.88 27.52
N GLU A 644 -6.91 -19.93 27.78
CA GLU A 644 -7.30 -18.60 28.27
C GLU A 644 -7.97 -17.69 27.21
N GLN A 645 -7.94 -18.06 25.92
CA GLN A 645 -8.54 -17.26 24.84
C GLN A 645 -9.30 -18.12 23.82
N LEU A 646 -9.96 -19.20 24.25
CA LEU A 646 -10.88 -19.92 23.38
C LEU A 646 -12.13 -19.08 23.12
N HIS A 647 -12.51 -18.91 21.86
CA HIS A 647 -13.72 -18.20 21.44
C HIS A 647 -14.62 -19.12 20.63
N ILE A 648 -15.93 -18.90 20.72
CA ILE A 648 -16.96 -19.56 19.91
C ILE A 648 -17.54 -18.53 18.95
N LEU A 649 -17.72 -18.91 17.68
CA LEU A 649 -18.41 -18.07 16.73
C LEU A 649 -19.92 -18.12 17.00
N THR A 650 -20.50 -16.97 17.28
CA THR A 650 -21.90 -16.83 17.70
C THR A 650 -22.63 -15.81 16.83
N GLY A 651 -23.95 -15.97 16.73
CA GLY A 651 -24.84 -15.03 16.07
C GLY A 651 -25.39 -13.96 17.02
N CYS A 652 -25.36 -12.70 16.60
CA CYS A 652 -26.08 -11.64 17.28
C CYS A 652 -27.60 -11.82 17.11
N SER A 653 -28.37 -11.76 18.20
CA SER A 653 -29.83 -11.65 18.14
C SER A 653 -30.28 -10.20 18.23
N PHE A 654 -31.33 -9.82 17.51
CA PHE A 654 -31.91 -8.48 17.61
C PHE A 654 -33.43 -8.56 17.71
N ASN A 655 -34.01 -7.94 18.74
CA ASN A 655 -35.45 -8.03 19.03
C ASN A 655 -35.99 -9.47 19.02
N GLY A 656 -35.20 -10.43 19.50
CA GLY A 656 -35.56 -11.85 19.51
C GLY A 656 -35.44 -12.56 18.15
N GLN A 657 -35.12 -11.84 17.07
CA GLN A 657 -34.82 -12.45 15.77
C GLN A 657 -33.36 -12.87 15.68
N LEU A 658 -33.13 -14.06 15.14
CA LEU A 658 -31.81 -14.57 14.82
C LEU A 658 -31.29 -13.91 13.55
N ALA A 659 -29.97 -13.73 13.48
CA ALA A 659 -29.35 -13.30 12.25
C ALA A 659 -29.51 -14.33 11.13
N GLU A 660 -29.51 -13.86 9.89
CA GLU A 660 -29.46 -14.71 8.70
C GLU A 660 -28.01 -15.17 8.46
N VAL A 661 -27.69 -16.41 8.84
CA VAL A 661 -26.38 -17.03 8.59
C VAL A 661 -26.59 -18.43 8.04
N TYR A 662 -25.86 -18.77 6.97
CA TYR A 662 -26.05 -20.00 6.20
C TYR A 662 -24.72 -20.64 5.82
N TRP A 663 -24.68 -21.96 5.78
CA TRP A 663 -23.71 -22.72 5.01
C TRP A 663 -24.19 -22.84 3.58
N TYR A 664 -23.38 -22.39 2.62
CA TYR A 664 -23.69 -22.47 1.19
C TYR A 664 -22.80 -23.48 0.49
N ASN A 665 -23.42 -24.56 -0.01
CA ASN A 665 -22.75 -25.55 -0.83
C ASN A 665 -22.76 -25.09 -2.30
N CYS A 666 -21.59 -24.67 -2.80
CA CYS A 666 -21.47 -24.16 -4.17
C CYS A 666 -21.77 -25.22 -5.24
N GLY A 667 -21.49 -26.49 -4.98
CA GLY A 667 -21.67 -27.57 -5.96
C GLY A 667 -23.12 -28.05 -6.05
N GLN A 668 -23.84 -28.03 -4.94
CA GLN A 668 -25.24 -28.46 -4.88
C GLN A 668 -26.22 -27.30 -5.00
N HIS A 669 -25.74 -26.05 -4.96
CA HIS A 669 -26.58 -24.86 -4.81
C HIS A 669 -27.61 -25.06 -3.69
N ARG A 670 -27.15 -25.37 -2.49
CA ARG A 670 -27.97 -25.58 -1.29
C ARG A 670 -27.51 -24.65 -0.17
N CYS A 671 -28.46 -24.06 0.55
CA CYS A 671 -28.20 -23.31 1.77
C CYS A 671 -28.71 -24.09 2.99
N THR A 672 -27.94 -24.08 4.07
CA THR A 672 -28.35 -24.66 5.35
C THR A 672 -28.20 -23.59 6.43
N ASN A 673 -29.24 -23.31 7.21
CA ASN A 673 -29.16 -22.31 8.27
C ASN A 673 -28.10 -22.72 9.29
N ALA A 674 -27.15 -21.83 9.57
CA ALA A 674 -25.97 -22.16 10.38
C ALA A 674 -26.27 -22.23 11.90
N PHE A 675 -27.46 -21.84 12.34
CA PHE A 675 -27.89 -21.94 13.74
C PHE A 675 -28.85 -23.12 13.98
N THR A 676 -29.77 -23.38 13.05
CA THR A 676 -30.78 -24.45 13.18
C THR A 676 -30.40 -25.74 12.45
N MET A 677 -29.44 -25.67 11.51
CA MET A 677 -29.08 -26.73 10.58
C MET A 677 -30.21 -27.16 9.64
N GLU A 678 -31.28 -26.37 9.52
CA GLU A 678 -32.38 -26.62 8.60
C GLU A 678 -31.98 -26.21 7.17
N GLU A 679 -32.28 -27.08 6.20
CA GLU A 679 -32.09 -26.77 4.78
C GLU A 679 -33.07 -25.68 4.33
N CYS A 680 -32.57 -24.75 3.52
CA CYS A 680 -33.32 -23.62 2.98
C CYS A 680 -33.14 -23.57 1.45
N ASP A 681 -34.17 -23.09 0.75
CA ASP A 681 -34.07 -22.84 -0.68
C ASP A 681 -32.97 -21.83 -0.99
N THR A 682 -32.14 -22.15 -1.98
CA THR A 682 -31.04 -21.27 -2.38
C THR A 682 -31.56 -20.02 -3.06
N LEU A 683 -31.02 -18.88 -2.62
CA LEU A 683 -31.45 -17.56 -3.06
C LEU A 683 -31.17 -17.33 -4.54
N GLU A 684 -32.13 -16.73 -5.24
CA GLU A 684 -32.07 -16.53 -6.69
C GLU A 684 -30.86 -15.72 -7.15
N TRP A 685 -30.43 -14.71 -6.38
CA TRP A 685 -29.30 -13.88 -6.79
C TRP A 685 -27.96 -14.65 -6.69
N ILE A 686 -27.82 -15.58 -5.74
CA ILE A 686 -26.66 -16.46 -5.62
C ILE A 686 -26.58 -17.40 -6.82
N LYS A 687 -27.74 -17.84 -7.36
CA LYS A 687 -27.82 -18.63 -8.59
C LYS A 687 -27.48 -17.80 -9.84
N SER A 688 -27.83 -16.52 -9.85
CA SER A 688 -27.65 -15.61 -11.00
C SER A 688 -26.26 -14.99 -11.12
N ALA A 689 -25.46 -15.00 -10.05
CA ALA A 689 -24.06 -14.59 -10.06
C ALA A 689 -23.23 -15.65 -10.81
N GLY A 690 -23.35 -15.64 -12.14
CA GLY A 690 -22.60 -16.53 -13.01
C GLY A 690 -21.10 -16.35 -12.79
N ARG A 691 -20.41 -17.47 -12.56
CA ARG A 691 -18.95 -17.59 -12.37
C ARG A 691 -18.40 -16.94 -11.10
N GLY A 692 -18.64 -17.65 -10.00
CA GLY A 692 -17.72 -17.77 -8.88
C GLY A 692 -17.77 -16.68 -7.82
N CYS A 693 -17.22 -16.99 -6.66
CA CYS A 693 -16.97 -16.03 -5.58
C CYS A 693 -15.79 -15.09 -5.90
N PHE A 694 -15.29 -15.13 -7.13
CA PHE A 694 -14.10 -14.44 -7.62
C PHE A 694 -14.18 -12.92 -7.60
N GLU A 695 -15.34 -12.34 -7.91
CA GLU A 695 -15.53 -10.89 -7.80
C GLU A 695 -15.56 -10.41 -6.34
N CYS A 696 -15.49 -11.32 -5.36
CA CYS A 696 -15.20 -10.99 -3.96
C CYS A 696 -13.70 -11.05 -3.64
N CYS A 697 -12.80 -11.13 -4.61
CA CYS A 697 -11.35 -11.12 -4.40
C CYS A 697 -10.60 -10.15 -5.34
N GLU A 698 -11.30 -9.56 -6.32
CA GLU A 698 -10.86 -8.37 -7.09
C GLU A 698 -11.42 -7.09 -6.46
#